data_AF-A0A1Y1KI74-F1
#
_entry.id   AF-A0A1Y1KI74-F1
#
_cell.length_a   1.000
_cell.length_b   1.000
_cell.length_c   1.000
_cell.angle_alpha   90.00
_cell.angle_beta   90.00
_cell.angle_gamma   90.00
#
_symmetry.space_group_name_H-M   'P 1'
#
loop_
_entity.id
_entity.type
_entity.pdbx_description
1 polymer ?
#
loop_
_entity_poly.entity_id
_entity_poly.type
_entity_poly.pdbx_seq_one_letter_code
_entity_poly.pdbx_strand_id
1 'polypeptide(L)'
;MQLWLYPLFIYSDNFDNKETEPSYAQLYFLDPEYANNMRSQNTHNEGCRKEVFDIIEKVLRRNPFAEAFKMMKDLMDINQNTIEMWIIKDRQHDPRRYNLPVANEVAAVFVSKDGEPGFKRDMAVYDKGTGQLQNIDIFSPNCDPMTYPIMFPFGDAGWQPGIKKADETRKVVNISMLEFYSYRMQERESFNPILHLGKLTQMYIVDAFLKVEGGRLVWNKTNQKKLRVDMYSGLMDYVHNQAEIKDLKPGRIVILPSSFTGSKRALTQNYQDAMVIVGKYGKPDLFITFTCNPTWKEIRDELKHKETAIDRPDLVGTVFHLKLKEFINDLVSNKGGVFGKVKAFIYTIEFQKRGLPHCHMLVILDDEDKFREAADVDNAVSAEIPDPVADPVLFQIITSCMMHGPCGELKKDAPCMEENKGHISCIKKFPKEFCDETNINVNGYPIYRRRNLDRTVEIKGVKLDNRWVVPYNPYMSRKYNAHINVEICSSIQSIKYIFKYIYKGHDAAIVQMNEATGSGTYHWDEVKIYLDTRYIAAPEAMWRLKKYEMSGRSHSVERLPVHLPLEQMVYFEEGAERRDLEAAAKKGTKLTRWFQLNANDVNARKYLYCDIPYHYVWRSNHWQPRKLGGDKVVARMYFVNLKDMEKYCLRLLLLHVRGKS
;
A
#
# COMPACT_ATOMS: atom_id res chain seq x y z
N MET A 1 17.94 -6.68 24.49
CA MET A 1 16.53 -6.76 24.91
C MET A 1 15.60 -7.00 23.72
N GLN A 2 16.10 -7.71 22.69
CA GLN A 2 15.50 -7.74 21.35
C GLN A 2 14.65 -8.98 21.10
N LEU A 3 14.49 -9.87 22.10
CA LEU A 3 13.88 -11.19 21.89
C LEU A 3 12.83 -11.66 22.91
N TRP A 4 12.46 -10.86 23.93
CA TRP A 4 11.53 -11.34 24.98
C TRP A 4 10.41 -10.38 25.40
N LEU A 5 10.32 -9.20 24.77
CA LEU A 5 9.11 -8.37 24.75
C LEU A 5 8.20 -8.74 23.56
N TYR A 6 8.28 -10.00 23.11
CA TYR A 6 7.37 -10.50 22.11
C TYR A 6 5.92 -10.38 22.62
N PRO A 7 4.95 -10.26 21.70
CA PRO A 7 3.55 -10.44 22.04
C PRO A 7 3.32 -11.75 22.80
N LEU A 8 2.15 -11.97 23.39
CA LEU A 8 1.69 -13.28 23.88
C LEU A 8 1.60 -14.37 22.76
N PHE A 9 2.57 -14.44 21.85
CA PHE A 9 2.86 -15.64 21.08
C PHE A 9 3.47 -16.65 22.05
N ILE A 10 2.60 -17.47 22.62
CA ILE A 10 2.97 -18.74 23.22
C ILE A 10 3.72 -19.52 22.13
N TYR A 11 5.02 -19.67 22.30
CA TYR A 11 5.71 -20.75 21.62
C TYR A 11 5.23 -22.03 22.30
N SER A 12 4.66 -22.94 21.52
CA SER A 12 4.29 -24.28 21.98
C SER A 12 5.56 -25.02 22.41
N ASP A 13 5.84 -25.03 23.70
CA ASP A 13 6.51 -26.18 24.31
C ASP A 13 5.44 -26.91 25.11
N ASN A 14 5.28 -28.20 24.82
CA ASN A 14 4.32 -29.08 25.48
C ASN A 14 4.40 -28.88 27.00
N PHE A 15 3.27 -28.55 27.62
CA PHE A 15 3.15 -28.36 29.07
C PHE A 15 3.49 -29.62 29.90
N ASP A 16 3.65 -30.77 29.24
CA ASP A 16 3.97 -32.06 29.87
C ASP A 16 5.47 -32.42 29.91
N ASN A 17 6.36 -31.66 29.26
CA ASN A 17 7.79 -31.96 29.36
C ASN A 17 8.41 -31.34 30.60
N LYS A 18 8.57 -32.15 31.66
CA LYS A 18 9.35 -31.82 32.87
C LYS A 18 10.84 -31.51 32.62
N GLU A 19 11.29 -31.52 31.36
CA GLU A 19 12.69 -31.33 30.95
C GLU A 19 12.98 -29.99 30.25
N THR A 20 11.99 -29.12 29.99
CA THR A 20 12.20 -27.82 29.31
C THR A 20 12.10 -26.63 30.28
N GLU A 21 13.09 -25.72 30.22
CA GLU A 21 13.09 -24.49 31.01
C GLU A 21 11.89 -23.57 30.68
N PRO A 22 11.22 -22.98 31.68
CA PRO A 22 10.05 -22.12 31.45
C PRO A 22 10.35 -20.90 30.58
N SER A 23 9.46 -20.59 29.62
CA SER A 23 9.63 -19.47 28.69
C SER A 23 8.33 -18.72 28.38
N TYR A 24 8.45 -17.45 27.95
CA TYR A 24 7.34 -16.58 27.49
C TYR A 24 6.21 -16.42 28.53
N ALA A 25 4.99 -16.88 28.20
CA ALA A 25 3.82 -16.79 29.06
C ALA A 25 3.98 -17.63 30.34
N GLN A 26 4.79 -18.70 30.31
CA GLN A 26 5.04 -19.55 31.48
C GLN A 26 5.73 -18.79 32.61
N LEU A 27 6.46 -17.72 32.29
CA LEU A 27 7.12 -16.87 33.28
C LEU A 27 6.14 -16.09 34.16
N TYR A 28 4.87 -15.90 33.73
CA TYR A 28 3.84 -15.31 34.58
C TYR A 28 3.37 -16.25 35.69
N PHE A 29 3.59 -17.56 35.55
CA PHE A 29 3.26 -18.57 36.55
C PHE A 29 4.31 -18.69 37.66
N LEU A 30 5.46 -18.05 37.48
CA LEU A 30 6.60 -18.09 38.38
C LEU A 30 6.61 -16.87 39.32
N ASP A 31 7.34 -17.03 40.43
CA ASP A 31 7.70 -15.90 41.28
C ASP A 31 8.45 -14.83 40.45
N PRO A 32 8.12 -13.54 40.61
CA PRO A 32 8.73 -12.48 39.80
C PRO A 32 10.26 -12.44 39.85
N GLU A 33 10.88 -12.74 41.00
CA GLU A 33 12.34 -12.76 41.13
C GLU A 33 12.94 -13.93 40.36
N TYR A 34 12.30 -15.11 40.46
CA TYR A 34 12.70 -16.30 39.72
C TYR A 34 12.51 -16.14 38.20
N ALA A 35 11.39 -15.56 37.76
CA ALA A 35 11.12 -15.24 36.37
C ALA A 35 12.15 -14.25 35.80
N ASN A 36 12.54 -13.24 36.57
CA ASN A 36 13.57 -12.28 36.16
C ASN A 36 14.97 -12.89 36.12
N ASN A 37 15.30 -13.78 37.07
CA ASN A 37 16.56 -14.51 37.03
C ASN A 37 16.65 -15.38 35.77
N MET A 38 15.59 -16.13 35.43
CA MET A 38 15.49 -16.89 34.18
C MET A 38 15.66 -15.98 32.95
N ARG A 39 14.99 -14.83 32.91
CA ARG A 39 15.15 -13.85 31.80
C ARG A 39 16.57 -13.34 31.68
N SER A 40 17.24 -13.07 32.80
CA SER A 40 18.61 -12.54 32.83
C SER A 40 19.67 -13.57 32.43
N GLN A 41 19.41 -14.85 32.68
CA GLN A 41 20.33 -15.96 32.36
C GLN A 41 20.19 -16.45 30.92
N ASN A 42 19.16 -16.01 30.19
CA ASN A 42 18.99 -16.37 28.78
C ASN A 42 20.12 -15.77 27.92
N THR A 43 20.76 -16.59 27.09
CA THR A 43 21.89 -16.19 26.23
C THR A 43 21.54 -15.03 25.28
N HIS A 44 20.29 -14.91 24.85
CA HIS A 44 19.82 -13.79 24.01
C HIS A 44 19.71 -12.44 24.77
N ASN A 45 19.86 -12.47 26.09
CA ASN A 45 19.76 -11.33 26.99
C ASN A 45 21.07 -11.00 27.70
N GLU A 46 22.20 -11.62 27.35
CA GLU A 46 23.53 -11.39 27.97
C GLU A 46 23.96 -9.91 28.00
N GLY A 47 23.44 -9.07 27.10
CA GLY A 47 23.67 -7.61 27.09
C GLY A 47 22.62 -6.77 27.84
N CYS A 48 21.67 -7.38 28.56
CA CYS A 48 20.58 -6.68 29.23
C CYS A 48 20.87 -6.49 30.73
N ARG A 49 20.58 -5.29 31.23
CA ARG A 49 20.68 -4.96 32.65
C ARG A 49 19.53 -5.60 33.44
N LYS A 50 19.85 -6.27 34.55
CA LYS A 50 18.85 -6.98 35.39
C LYS A 50 17.76 -6.04 35.89
N GLU A 51 18.12 -4.80 36.23
CA GLU A 51 17.18 -3.78 36.71
C GLU A 51 16.08 -3.46 35.69
N VAL A 52 16.36 -3.64 34.40
CA VAL A 52 15.36 -3.42 33.35
C VAL A 52 14.29 -4.51 33.36
N PHE A 53 14.66 -5.76 33.65
CA PHE A 53 13.69 -6.84 33.83
C PHE A 53 12.81 -6.60 35.05
N ASP A 54 13.36 -6.08 36.14
CA ASP A 54 12.56 -5.72 37.33
C ASP A 54 11.55 -4.62 37.04
N ILE A 55 11.92 -3.61 36.24
CA ILE A 55 11.00 -2.55 35.81
C ILE A 55 9.91 -3.13 34.90
N ILE A 56 10.29 -3.93 33.90
CA ILE A 56 9.33 -4.55 32.96
C ILE A 56 8.35 -5.46 33.72
N GLU A 57 8.83 -6.30 34.63
CA GLU A 57 8.00 -7.20 35.44
C GLU A 57 6.98 -6.42 36.29
N LYS A 58 7.41 -5.31 36.92
CA LYS A 58 6.50 -4.42 37.67
C LYS A 58 5.43 -3.79 36.77
N VAL A 59 5.78 -3.44 35.53
CA VAL A 59 4.83 -2.88 34.56
C VAL A 59 3.85 -3.95 34.07
N LEU A 60 4.32 -5.14 33.73
CA LEU A 60 3.50 -6.24 33.23
C LEU A 60 2.52 -6.76 34.29
N ARG A 61 2.91 -6.81 35.56
CA ARG A 61 2.02 -7.23 36.67
C ARG A 61 0.91 -6.23 37.01
N ARG A 62 0.98 -5.00 36.50
CA ARG A 62 -0.15 -4.04 36.59
C ARG A 62 -1.26 -4.34 35.58
N ASN A 63 -0.95 -5.12 34.55
CA ASN A 63 -1.93 -5.48 33.54
C ASN A 63 -2.95 -6.45 34.16
N PRO A 64 -4.27 -6.17 34.09
CA PRO A 64 -5.29 -7.01 34.73
C PRO A 64 -5.32 -8.45 34.18
N PHE A 65 -4.83 -8.69 32.96
CA PHE A 65 -4.71 -10.03 32.39
C PHE A 65 -3.58 -10.85 33.02
N ALA A 66 -2.60 -10.23 33.69
CA ALA A 66 -1.53 -10.95 34.38
C ALA A 66 -2.08 -11.83 35.53
N GLU A 67 -3.13 -11.37 36.22
CA GLU A 67 -3.83 -12.17 37.24
C GLU A 67 -4.61 -13.33 36.61
N ALA A 68 -5.19 -13.15 35.42
CA ALA A 68 -5.87 -14.24 34.71
C ALA A 68 -4.93 -15.40 34.37
N PHE A 69 -3.66 -15.12 34.03
CA PHE A 69 -2.64 -16.16 33.82
C PHE A 69 -2.32 -16.90 35.14
N LYS A 70 -2.14 -16.21 36.26
CA LYS A 70 -1.94 -16.86 37.56
C LYS A 70 -3.14 -17.76 37.94
N MET A 71 -4.35 -17.28 37.74
CA MET A 71 -5.58 -18.04 38.00
C MET A 71 -5.69 -19.28 37.10
N MET A 72 -5.13 -19.25 35.90
CA MET A 72 -5.08 -20.41 35.01
C MET A 72 -4.12 -21.48 35.53
N LYS A 73 -2.98 -21.09 36.13
CA LYS A 73 -2.09 -22.01 36.86
C LYS A 73 -2.80 -22.69 38.03
N ASP A 74 -3.51 -21.91 38.86
CA ASP A 74 -4.25 -22.46 39.99
C ASP A 74 -5.31 -23.47 39.53
N LEU A 75 -5.95 -23.25 38.36
CA LEU A 75 -6.88 -24.19 37.76
C LEU A 75 -6.21 -25.46 37.21
N MET A 76 -5.00 -25.35 36.65
CA MET A 76 -4.19 -26.51 36.24
C MET A 76 -3.74 -27.36 37.43
N ASP A 77 -3.46 -26.72 38.56
CA ASP A 77 -3.10 -27.42 39.80
C ASP A 77 -4.31 -28.12 40.47
N ILE A 78 -5.54 -27.63 40.22
CA ILE A 78 -6.79 -28.17 40.81
C ILE A 78 -7.44 -29.26 39.94
N ASN A 79 -7.42 -29.13 38.61
CA ASN A 79 -8.00 -30.12 37.70
C ASN A 79 -6.92 -31.08 37.18
N GLN A 80 -7.03 -32.38 37.48
CA GLN A 80 -6.19 -33.45 36.88
C GLN A 80 -6.42 -33.66 35.37
N ASN A 81 -7.19 -32.79 34.72
CA ASN A 81 -7.39 -32.79 33.27
C ASN A 81 -6.45 -31.77 32.63
N THR A 82 -5.78 -32.17 31.54
CA THR A 82 -4.90 -31.34 30.72
C THR A 82 -5.67 -30.12 30.18
N ILE A 83 -5.53 -28.96 30.82
CA ILE A 83 -5.96 -27.68 30.25
C ILE A 83 -4.86 -27.29 29.24
N GLU A 84 -5.04 -27.66 27.98
CA GLU A 84 -4.08 -27.32 26.93
C GLU A 84 -4.40 -25.96 26.32
N MET A 85 -3.41 -25.07 26.36
CA MET A 85 -3.43 -23.80 25.63
C MET A 85 -2.79 -24.02 24.25
N TRP A 86 -3.62 -24.09 23.22
CA TRP A 86 -3.19 -24.32 21.85
C TRP A 86 -2.76 -23.02 21.17
N ILE A 87 -1.49 -22.96 20.72
CA ILE A 87 -1.08 -22.10 19.62
C ILE A 87 -0.67 -22.99 18.45
N ILE A 88 -1.38 -22.89 17.34
CA ILE A 88 -1.16 -23.74 16.18
C ILE A 88 -0.05 -23.11 15.32
N LYS A 89 1.13 -23.72 15.38
CA LYS A 89 2.28 -23.35 14.56
C LYS A 89 2.17 -23.99 13.17
N ASP A 90 1.44 -23.37 12.27
CA ASP A 90 1.36 -23.88 10.90
C ASP A 90 2.61 -23.51 10.09
N ARG A 91 3.65 -24.34 10.19
CA ARG A 91 4.92 -24.18 9.46
C ARG A 91 5.29 -25.43 8.65
N GLN A 92 4.37 -25.93 7.84
CA GLN A 92 4.73 -26.94 6.84
C GLN A 92 4.62 -26.38 5.42
N HIS A 93 5.48 -25.46 4.95
CA HIS A 93 5.63 -25.21 3.50
C HIS A 93 7.05 -24.74 3.08
N ASP A 94 7.41 -25.17 1.86
CA ASP A 94 8.69 -25.23 1.14
C ASP A 94 9.57 -23.94 1.08
N PRO A 95 10.86 -23.99 1.49
CA PRO A 95 11.82 -22.88 1.41
C PRO A 95 12.16 -22.36 0.00
N ARG A 96 11.82 -23.09 -1.08
CA ARG A 96 12.24 -22.70 -2.45
C ARG A 96 11.30 -21.71 -3.16
N ARG A 97 10.17 -21.34 -2.55
CA ARG A 97 9.11 -20.52 -3.20
C ARG A 97 9.06 -19.05 -2.77
N TYR A 98 9.72 -18.67 -1.67
CA TYR A 98 9.61 -17.32 -1.09
C TYR A 98 11.00 -16.68 -0.97
N ASN A 99 11.22 -15.55 -1.65
CA ASN A 99 12.40 -14.74 -1.39
C ASN A 99 12.27 -14.12 0.01
N LEU A 100 13.11 -14.56 0.95
CA LEU A 100 13.19 -14.00 2.29
C LEU A 100 13.68 -12.54 2.23
N PRO A 101 13.11 -11.61 3.01
CA PRO A 101 13.66 -10.27 3.16
C PRO A 101 15.11 -10.37 3.68
N VAL A 102 16.07 -9.82 2.93
CA VAL A 102 17.51 -9.87 3.29
C VAL A 102 17.90 -8.68 4.20
N ALA A 103 16.99 -8.25 5.07
CA ALA A 103 17.21 -7.14 5.99
C ALA A 103 16.39 -7.32 7.29
N ASN A 104 16.80 -6.64 8.36
CA ASN A 104 16.19 -6.64 9.70
C ASN A 104 14.76 -6.01 9.72
N GLU A 105 13.83 -6.51 8.92
CA GLU A 105 12.46 -5.98 8.77
C GLU A 105 11.42 -6.95 9.31
N VAL A 106 10.40 -6.42 10.00
CA VAL A 106 9.20 -7.17 10.37
C VAL A 106 8.18 -7.03 9.24
N ALA A 107 7.71 -8.15 8.72
CA ALA A 107 6.63 -8.18 7.74
C ALA A 107 5.73 -9.39 7.94
N ALA A 108 4.45 -9.19 7.64
CA ALA A 108 3.47 -10.28 7.64
C ALA A 108 3.29 -10.80 6.22
N VAL A 109 3.22 -12.13 6.10
CA VAL A 109 2.82 -12.86 4.90
C VAL A 109 1.50 -13.53 5.23
N PHE A 110 0.47 -13.30 4.42
CA PHE A 110 -0.82 -13.95 4.61
C PHE A 110 -0.75 -15.38 4.06
N VAL A 111 -1.03 -16.38 4.89
CA VAL A 111 -1.17 -17.77 4.46
C VAL A 111 -2.32 -18.40 5.26
N SER A 112 -3.23 -19.10 4.59
CA SER A 112 -4.32 -19.88 5.21
C SER A 112 -4.47 -21.22 4.50
N LYS A 113 -4.69 -22.30 5.25
CA LYS A 113 -4.91 -23.66 4.71
C LYS A 113 -6.16 -23.75 3.84
N ASP A 114 -7.24 -23.05 4.21
CA ASP A 114 -8.54 -23.17 3.54
C ASP A 114 -8.94 -21.93 2.74
N GLY A 115 -8.17 -20.83 2.84
CA GLY A 115 -8.54 -19.55 2.25
C GLY A 115 -9.71 -18.87 2.94
N GLU A 116 -10.11 -19.35 4.11
CA GLU A 116 -10.71 -18.47 5.10
C GLU A 116 -9.63 -17.47 5.53
N PRO A 117 -9.92 -16.18 5.55
CA PRO A 117 -8.98 -15.23 6.11
C PRO A 117 -8.66 -15.65 7.55
N GLY A 118 -7.38 -15.73 7.89
CA GLY A 118 -6.88 -16.08 9.23
C GLY A 118 -7.22 -14.99 10.26
N PHE A 119 -8.51 -14.79 10.52
CA PHE A 119 -9.05 -13.87 11.51
C PHE A 119 -9.24 -14.55 12.87
N LYS A 120 -8.98 -15.85 12.96
CA LYS A 120 -8.82 -16.52 14.25
C LYS A 120 -7.41 -16.25 14.74
N ARG A 121 -7.32 -15.50 15.84
CA ARG A 121 -6.14 -15.51 16.70
C ARG A 121 -6.20 -16.79 17.52
N ASP A 122 -5.06 -17.46 17.66
CA ASP A 122 -4.92 -18.62 18.56
C ASP A 122 -4.81 -18.16 20.02
N MET A 123 -5.79 -17.38 20.49
CA MET A 123 -5.89 -16.96 21.89
C MET A 123 -7.26 -17.36 22.39
N ALA A 124 -7.32 -18.02 23.53
CA ALA A 124 -8.57 -18.43 24.15
C ALA A 124 -8.59 -18.10 25.65
N VAL A 125 -9.76 -17.75 26.16
CA VAL A 125 -10.01 -17.49 27.58
C VAL A 125 -10.84 -18.64 28.14
N TYR A 126 -10.47 -19.11 29.32
CA TYR A 126 -11.30 -20.02 30.08
C TYR A 126 -12.33 -19.23 30.88
N ASP A 127 -13.61 -19.40 30.56
CA ASP A 127 -14.70 -18.75 31.27
C ASP A 127 -15.09 -19.59 32.49
N LYS A 128 -14.84 -19.07 33.70
CA LYS A 128 -15.17 -19.74 34.97
C LYS A 128 -16.68 -19.94 35.19
N GLY A 129 -17.53 -19.13 34.58
CA GLY A 129 -18.98 -19.23 34.73
C GLY A 129 -19.58 -20.33 33.85
N THR A 130 -18.99 -20.57 32.67
CA THR A 130 -19.45 -21.59 31.72
C THR A 130 -18.60 -22.86 31.73
N GLY A 131 -17.40 -22.82 32.31
CA GLY A 131 -16.44 -23.92 32.34
C GLY A 131 -15.85 -24.27 30.98
N GLN A 132 -15.98 -23.38 29.99
CA GLN A 132 -15.58 -23.62 28.60
C GLN A 132 -14.47 -22.68 28.15
N LEU A 133 -13.65 -23.18 27.22
CA LEU A 133 -12.62 -22.41 26.52
C LEU A 133 -13.27 -21.63 25.37
N GLN A 134 -13.12 -20.30 25.36
CA GLN A 134 -13.66 -19.40 24.34
C GLN A 134 -12.53 -18.71 23.57
N ASN A 135 -12.51 -18.83 22.24
CA ASN A 135 -11.54 -18.12 21.40
C ASN A 135 -11.79 -16.60 21.40
N ILE A 136 -10.72 -15.83 21.48
CA ILE A 136 -10.72 -14.37 21.40
C ILE A 136 -10.65 -13.97 19.93
N ASP A 137 -11.74 -13.40 19.44
CA ASP A 137 -11.82 -12.81 18.12
C ASP A 137 -10.89 -11.58 17.98
N ILE A 138 -10.36 -11.33 16.78
CA ILE A 138 -9.50 -10.16 16.50
C ILE A 138 -10.18 -8.81 16.77
N PHE A 139 -11.51 -8.77 16.77
CA PHE A 139 -12.37 -7.62 17.10
C PHE A 139 -12.70 -7.53 18.59
N SER A 140 -12.17 -8.43 19.42
CA SER A 140 -12.32 -8.35 20.86
C SER A 140 -11.53 -7.15 21.42
N PRO A 141 -12.13 -6.36 22.34
CA PRO A 141 -11.42 -5.29 23.04
C PRO A 141 -10.22 -5.82 23.85
N ASN A 142 -10.19 -7.11 24.19
CA ASN A 142 -9.10 -7.69 24.96
C ASN A 142 -7.94 -8.18 24.08
N CYS A 143 -8.13 -8.25 22.75
CA CYS A 143 -7.13 -8.81 21.84
C CYS A 143 -5.81 -8.02 21.88
N ASP A 144 -5.86 -6.68 21.74
CA ASP A 144 -4.66 -5.84 21.76
C ASP A 144 -3.92 -5.85 23.12
N PRO A 145 -4.57 -5.62 24.27
CA PRO A 145 -3.89 -5.57 25.56
C PRO A 145 -3.38 -6.94 26.03
N MET A 146 -3.97 -8.04 25.57
CA MET A 146 -3.40 -9.37 25.76
C MET A 146 -2.22 -9.57 24.82
N THR A 147 -2.37 -9.28 23.53
CA THR A 147 -1.28 -9.52 22.56
C THR A 147 -0.05 -8.67 22.89
N TYR A 148 -0.20 -7.39 23.26
CA TYR A 148 0.92 -6.45 23.47
C TYR A 148 0.91 -5.86 24.91
N PRO A 149 1.11 -6.67 25.96
CA PRO A 149 0.84 -6.24 27.34
C PRO A 149 1.71 -5.07 27.81
N ILE A 150 2.93 -4.93 27.27
CA ILE A 150 3.80 -3.77 27.55
C ILE A 150 3.30 -2.45 26.93
N MET A 151 2.56 -2.52 25.81
CA MET A 151 1.92 -1.35 25.21
C MET A 151 0.64 -0.94 25.96
N PHE A 152 0.06 -1.87 26.72
CA PHE A 152 -1.19 -1.71 27.46
C PHE A 152 -0.99 -2.11 28.93
N PRO A 153 -0.14 -1.38 29.68
CA PRO A 153 0.22 -1.78 31.05
C PRO A 153 -0.95 -1.81 32.02
N PHE A 154 -2.06 -1.13 31.71
CA PHE A 154 -3.29 -1.13 32.50
C PHE A 154 -4.41 -1.95 31.87
N GLY A 155 -4.13 -2.66 30.76
CA GLY A 155 -5.12 -3.45 30.04
C GLY A 155 -6.18 -2.61 29.31
N ASP A 156 -5.85 -1.39 28.86
CA ASP A 156 -6.80 -0.55 28.13
C ASP A 156 -7.40 -1.30 26.94
N ALA A 157 -8.72 -1.21 26.79
CA ALA A 157 -9.42 -1.90 25.73
C ALA A 157 -8.90 -1.48 24.33
N GLY A 158 -8.62 -2.49 23.51
CA GLY A 158 -8.47 -2.36 22.07
C GLY A 158 -9.78 -1.97 21.38
N TRP A 159 -9.75 -1.93 20.05
CA TRP A 159 -10.95 -1.59 19.29
C TRP A 159 -12.03 -2.66 19.43
N GLN A 160 -13.29 -2.23 19.54
CA GLN A 160 -14.46 -3.08 19.45
C GLN A 160 -15.59 -2.40 18.65
N PRO A 161 -16.51 -3.18 18.05
CA PRO A 161 -17.70 -2.62 17.43
C PRO A 161 -18.53 -1.77 18.42
N GLY A 162 -19.05 -0.64 17.95
CA GLY A 162 -20.01 0.18 18.71
C GLY A 162 -19.42 1.33 19.53
N ILE A 163 -18.09 1.50 19.57
CA ILE A 163 -17.46 2.69 20.17
C ILE A 163 -18.00 3.94 19.49
N LYS A 164 -18.48 4.93 20.26
CA LYS A 164 -19.13 6.14 19.74
C LYS A 164 -18.18 7.33 19.73
N LYS A 165 -18.34 8.21 18.74
CA LYS A 165 -17.80 9.57 18.71
C LYS A 165 -18.83 10.56 18.19
N ALA A 166 -18.67 11.83 18.52
CA ALA A 166 -19.31 12.90 17.77
C ALA A 166 -18.48 13.15 16.49
N ASP A 167 -19.14 13.22 15.33
CA ASP A 167 -18.50 13.69 14.10
C ASP A 167 -18.43 15.23 14.06
N GLU A 168 -17.87 15.79 12.98
CA GLU A 168 -17.75 17.24 12.76
C GLU A 168 -19.11 17.95 12.76
N THR A 169 -20.20 17.24 12.49
CA THR A 169 -21.58 17.74 12.51
C THR A 169 -22.28 17.53 13.86
N ARG A 170 -21.53 17.11 14.89
CA ARG A 170 -22.02 16.72 16.23
C ARG A 170 -22.96 15.52 16.22
N LYS A 171 -23.01 14.74 15.13
CA LYS A 171 -23.80 13.52 15.06
C LYS A 171 -23.02 12.38 15.71
N VAL A 172 -23.72 11.58 16.50
CA VAL A 172 -23.13 10.39 17.12
C VAL A 172 -22.95 9.30 16.06
N VAL A 173 -21.70 8.92 15.80
CA VAL A 173 -21.30 7.89 14.84
C VAL A 173 -20.39 6.87 15.50
N ASN A 174 -20.24 5.70 14.87
CA ASN A 174 -19.29 4.69 15.35
C ASN A 174 -17.85 5.08 14.94
N ILE A 175 -16.89 4.85 15.84
CA ILE A 175 -15.47 4.93 15.52
C ILE A 175 -15.10 3.71 14.68
N SER A 176 -14.61 3.94 13.46
CA SER A 176 -14.08 2.85 12.65
C SER A 176 -12.75 2.35 13.22
N MET A 177 -12.44 1.07 13.00
CA MET A 177 -11.19 0.47 13.44
C MET A 177 -9.95 1.25 12.95
N LEU A 178 -10.01 1.75 11.72
CA LEU A 178 -8.96 2.59 11.14
C LEU A 178 -8.76 3.89 11.92
N GLU A 179 -9.84 4.57 12.31
CA GLU A 179 -9.76 5.79 13.10
C GLU A 179 -9.17 5.52 14.49
N PHE A 180 -9.55 4.40 15.12
CA PHE A 180 -9.02 3.99 16.41
C PHE A 180 -7.50 3.77 16.37
N TYR A 181 -7.00 2.94 15.44
CA TYR A 181 -5.56 2.67 15.35
C TYR A 181 -4.77 3.91 14.91
N SER A 182 -5.30 4.70 13.98
CA SER A 182 -4.67 5.95 13.54
C SER A 182 -4.53 6.95 14.69
N TYR A 183 -5.55 7.03 15.56
CA TYR A 183 -5.52 7.82 16.78
C TYR A 183 -4.49 7.28 17.79
N ARG A 184 -4.45 5.96 18.04
CA ARG A 184 -3.49 5.37 18.99
C ARG A 184 -2.03 5.61 18.57
N MET A 185 -1.74 5.63 17.27
CA MET A 185 -0.41 5.85 16.70
C MET A 185 -0.12 7.33 16.37
N GLN A 186 -0.76 8.26 17.08
CA GLN A 186 -0.46 9.68 16.97
C GLN A 186 0.54 10.09 18.06
N GLU A 187 1.60 10.81 17.69
CA GLU A 187 2.50 11.47 18.64
C GLU A 187 1.71 12.54 19.40
N ARG A 188 1.93 12.62 20.71
CA ARG A 188 1.31 13.59 21.62
C ARG A 188 2.38 14.11 22.56
N GLU A 189 2.08 15.19 23.28
CA GLU A 189 2.96 15.70 24.34
C GLU A 189 3.21 14.67 25.44
N SER A 190 2.21 13.83 25.72
CA SER A 190 2.35 12.68 26.61
C SER A 190 3.10 11.53 25.94
N PHE A 191 3.94 10.82 26.70
CA PHE A 191 4.63 9.62 26.25
C PHE A 191 3.66 8.59 25.64
N ASN A 192 3.92 8.20 24.39
CA ASN A 192 3.15 7.16 23.71
C ASN A 192 3.91 5.81 23.79
N PRO A 193 3.44 4.84 24.59
CA PRO A 193 4.14 3.56 24.75
C PRO A 193 4.17 2.71 23.48
N ILE A 194 3.31 3.01 22.50
CA ILE A 194 3.24 2.26 21.24
C ILE A 194 4.39 2.63 20.30
N LEU A 195 4.85 3.88 20.31
CA LEU A 195 5.76 4.40 19.26
C LEU A 195 7.25 4.14 19.53
N HIS A 196 7.63 3.79 20.75
CA HIS A 196 9.02 3.75 21.22
C HIS A 196 9.52 2.34 21.56
N LEU A 197 8.95 1.30 20.95
CA LEU A 197 9.29 -0.11 21.21
C LEU A 197 9.94 -0.80 19.99
N GLY A 198 10.42 -0.02 19.01
CA GLY A 198 11.18 -0.49 17.85
C GLY A 198 10.44 -1.57 17.05
N LYS A 199 11.01 -2.77 16.94
CA LYS A 199 10.39 -3.89 16.22
C LYS A 199 9.00 -4.25 16.75
N LEU A 200 8.74 -4.09 18.04
CA LEU A 200 7.41 -4.38 18.59
C LEU A 200 6.36 -3.36 18.12
N THR A 201 6.76 -2.09 17.99
CA THR A 201 5.97 -1.03 17.33
C THR A 201 5.63 -1.43 15.90
N GLN A 202 6.62 -1.88 15.13
CA GLN A 202 6.41 -2.34 13.75
C GLN A 202 5.42 -3.51 13.67
N MET A 203 5.54 -4.50 14.57
CA MET A 203 4.60 -5.62 14.65
C MET A 203 3.18 -5.15 14.93
N TYR A 204 2.99 -4.26 15.91
CA TYR A 204 1.66 -3.71 16.24
C TYR A 204 1.06 -2.91 15.07
N ILE A 205 1.88 -2.15 14.34
CA ILE A 205 1.45 -1.40 13.16
C ILE A 205 0.96 -2.33 12.05
N VAL A 206 1.76 -3.36 11.74
CA VAL A 206 1.37 -4.36 10.75
C VAL A 206 0.08 -5.01 11.21
N ASP A 207 0.00 -5.48 12.45
CA ASP A 207 -1.19 -6.14 12.98
C ASP A 207 -2.46 -5.28 12.93
N ALA A 208 -2.37 -4.04 13.40
CA ALA A 208 -3.45 -3.08 13.32
C ALA A 208 -3.96 -2.90 11.88
N PHE A 209 -3.06 -2.79 10.91
CA PHE A 209 -3.46 -2.73 9.51
C PHE A 209 -4.11 -4.03 9.03
N LEU A 210 -3.57 -5.19 9.41
CA LEU A 210 -4.16 -6.49 9.08
C LEU A 210 -5.59 -6.61 9.61
N LYS A 211 -5.85 -6.14 10.83
CA LYS A 211 -7.20 -6.11 11.40
C LYS A 211 -8.14 -5.19 10.60
N VAL A 212 -7.66 -3.99 10.24
CA VAL A 212 -8.44 -3.02 9.46
C VAL A 212 -8.78 -3.57 8.08
N GLU A 213 -7.78 -4.07 7.38
CA GLU A 213 -7.93 -4.60 6.02
C GLU A 213 -8.74 -5.90 6.06
N GLY A 214 -8.50 -6.72 7.06
CA GLY A 214 -9.24 -7.93 7.34
C GLY A 214 -10.73 -7.68 7.54
N GLY A 215 -11.10 -6.75 8.42
CA GLY A 215 -12.48 -6.34 8.62
C GLY A 215 -13.15 -5.84 7.35
N ARG A 216 -12.42 -5.12 6.47
CA ARG A 216 -12.93 -4.72 5.16
C ARG A 216 -13.15 -5.92 4.24
N LEU A 217 -12.24 -6.89 4.22
CA LEU A 217 -12.37 -8.11 3.43
C LEU A 217 -13.56 -8.97 3.89
N VAL A 218 -13.74 -9.17 5.21
CA VAL A 218 -14.94 -9.83 5.77
C VAL A 218 -16.18 -9.13 5.28
N TRP A 219 -16.23 -7.81 5.42
CA TRP A 219 -17.39 -7.03 5.03
C TRP A 219 -17.68 -7.21 3.54
N ASN A 220 -16.67 -7.16 2.67
CA ASN A 220 -16.87 -7.43 1.24
C ASN A 220 -17.37 -8.86 0.99
N LYS A 221 -16.79 -9.88 1.64
CA LYS A 221 -17.20 -11.28 1.48
C LYS A 221 -18.64 -11.56 1.93
N THR A 222 -19.07 -10.94 3.03
CA THR A 222 -20.42 -11.13 3.60
C THR A 222 -21.48 -10.24 2.97
N ASN A 223 -21.09 -9.11 2.36
CA ASN A 223 -22.01 -8.15 1.76
C ASN A 223 -21.98 -8.14 0.23
N GLN A 224 -21.56 -9.24 -0.43
CA GLN A 224 -21.46 -9.34 -1.90
C GLN A 224 -22.73 -8.86 -2.63
N LYS A 225 -23.93 -9.14 -2.09
CA LYS A 225 -25.22 -8.68 -2.65
C LYS A 225 -25.38 -7.14 -2.66
N LYS A 226 -24.74 -6.44 -1.72
CA LYS A 226 -24.76 -4.96 -1.61
C LYS A 226 -23.65 -4.29 -2.41
N LEU A 227 -22.62 -5.04 -2.80
CA LEU A 227 -21.49 -4.49 -3.55
C LEU A 227 -21.89 -4.18 -4.98
N ARG A 228 -21.53 -2.99 -5.45
CA ARG A 228 -21.66 -2.60 -6.85
C ARG A 228 -20.58 -3.33 -7.64
N VAL A 229 -20.86 -4.55 -8.10
CA VAL A 229 -19.89 -5.34 -8.85
C VAL A 229 -20.33 -5.42 -10.31
N ASP A 230 -19.66 -4.56 -11.08
CA ASP A 230 -19.76 -4.34 -12.52
C ASP A 230 -19.69 -5.65 -13.34
N MET A 231 -20.66 -5.83 -14.25
CA MET A 231 -20.74 -6.80 -15.36
C MET A 231 -20.11 -8.20 -15.12
N TYR A 232 -20.97 -9.16 -14.78
CA TYR A 232 -20.61 -10.55 -14.47
C TYR A 232 -20.62 -11.53 -15.65
N SER A 233 -21.18 -11.20 -16.82
CA SER A 233 -21.37 -12.20 -17.89
C SER A 233 -20.07 -12.94 -18.24
N GLY A 234 -19.00 -12.20 -18.58
CA GLY A 234 -17.73 -12.83 -18.95
C GLY A 234 -16.95 -13.52 -17.81
N LEU A 235 -17.19 -13.15 -16.54
CA LEU A 235 -16.55 -13.82 -15.40
C LEU A 235 -17.33 -15.07 -14.98
N MET A 236 -18.67 -15.04 -15.06
CA MET A 236 -19.52 -16.21 -14.93
C MET A 236 -19.13 -17.22 -16.00
N ASP A 237 -19.04 -16.81 -17.27
CA ASP A 237 -18.61 -17.68 -18.38
C ASP A 237 -17.23 -18.29 -18.11
N TYR A 238 -16.27 -17.51 -17.60
CA TYR A 238 -14.95 -18.03 -17.22
C TYR A 238 -15.03 -19.08 -16.11
N VAL A 239 -15.80 -18.83 -15.05
CA VAL A 239 -15.99 -19.77 -13.93
C VAL A 239 -16.69 -21.04 -14.42
N HIS A 240 -17.72 -20.90 -15.26
CA HIS A 240 -18.42 -22.01 -15.91
C HIS A 240 -17.48 -22.86 -16.76
N ASN A 241 -16.69 -22.23 -17.65
CA ASN A 241 -15.71 -22.91 -18.49
C ASN A 241 -14.60 -23.60 -17.67
N GLN A 242 -14.11 -22.97 -16.59
CA GLN A 242 -13.11 -23.57 -15.72
C GLN A 242 -13.66 -24.75 -14.91
N ALA A 243 -14.92 -24.65 -14.49
CA ALA A 243 -15.62 -25.74 -13.82
C ALA A 243 -15.78 -26.92 -14.79
N GLU A 244 -16.21 -26.67 -16.03
CA GLU A 244 -16.36 -27.67 -17.09
C GLU A 244 -15.03 -28.35 -17.47
N ILE A 245 -13.95 -27.58 -17.68
CA ILE A 245 -12.60 -28.12 -17.95
C ILE A 245 -12.12 -29.05 -16.83
N LYS A 246 -12.55 -28.80 -15.59
CA LYS A 246 -12.14 -29.56 -14.41
C LYS A 246 -13.14 -30.64 -13.99
N ASP A 247 -14.22 -30.82 -14.76
CA ASP A 247 -15.35 -31.70 -14.41
C ASP A 247 -15.94 -31.41 -13.01
N LEU A 248 -16.05 -30.12 -12.69
CA LEU A 248 -16.60 -29.60 -11.43
C LEU A 248 -17.85 -28.76 -11.69
N LYS A 249 -18.69 -28.61 -10.67
CA LYS A 249 -19.83 -27.69 -10.72
C LYS A 249 -19.39 -26.26 -10.37
N PRO A 250 -19.87 -25.22 -11.06
CA PRO A 250 -19.63 -23.82 -10.68
C PRO A 250 -20.12 -23.54 -9.26
N GLY A 251 -19.23 -23.04 -8.41
CA GLY A 251 -19.48 -22.72 -7.01
C GLY A 251 -19.72 -21.22 -6.75
N ARG A 252 -19.72 -20.84 -5.47
CA ARG A 252 -19.83 -19.44 -5.02
C ARG A 252 -18.72 -18.55 -5.59
N ILE A 253 -19.11 -17.35 -6.03
CA ILE A 253 -18.22 -16.29 -6.52
C ILE A 253 -18.15 -15.16 -5.48
N VAL A 254 -16.94 -14.78 -5.07
CA VAL A 254 -16.66 -13.64 -4.19
C VAL A 254 -15.72 -12.68 -4.92
N ILE A 255 -16.11 -11.41 -5.01
CA ILE A 255 -15.39 -10.42 -5.79
C ILE A 255 -15.03 -9.19 -4.96
N LEU A 256 -13.84 -8.67 -5.21
CA LEU A 256 -13.40 -7.37 -4.72
C LEU A 256 -13.79 -6.26 -5.72
N PRO A 257 -14.54 -5.23 -5.25
CA PRO A 257 -14.96 -4.12 -6.09
C PRO A 257 -13.79 -3.18 -6.38
N SER A 258 -13.94 -2.33 -7.42
CA SER A 258 -12.93 -1.31 -7.75
C SER A 258 -12.72 -0.25 -6.66
N SER A 259 -13.65 -0.12 -5.71
CA SER A 259 -13.51 0.72 -4.53
C SER A 259 -12.61 0.12 -3.46
N PHE A 260 -12.31 -1.17 -3.54
CA PHE A 260 -11.37 -1.82 -2.64
C PHE A 260 -9.94 -1.59 -3.13
N THR A 261 -9.19 -0.77 -2.42
CA THR A 261 -7.83 -0.38 -2.81
C THR A 261 -6.92 -1.60 -2.96
N GLY A 262 -6.20 -1.68 -4.09
CA GLY A 262 -5.30 -2.81 -4.35
C GLY A 262 -5.97 -4.07 -4.90
N SER A 263 -7.30 -4.08 -5.07
CA SER A 263 -7.98 -5.12 -5.86
C SER A 263 -7.59 -5.04 -7.33
N LYS A 264 -7.67 -6.17 -8.06
CA LYS A 264 -7.41 -6.22 -9.51
C LYS A 264 -8.21 -5.18 -10.28
N ARG A 265 -9.47 -4.96 -9.90
CA ARG A 265 -10.34 -3.94 -10.50
C ARG A 265 -9.86 -2.54 -10.17
N ALA A 266 -9.49 -2.22 -8.92
CA ALA A 266 -8.97 -0.90 -8.57
C ALA A 266 -7.71 -0.56 -9.38
N LEU A 267 -6.76 -1.50 -9.49
CA LEU A 267 -5.53 -1.34 -10.27
C LEU A 267 -5.83 -1.10 -11.76
N THR A 268 -6.73 -1.90 -12.34
CA THR A 268 -7.17 -1.74 -13.73
C THR A 268 -7.85 -0.38 -13.97
N GLN A 269 -8.66 0.07 -13.01
CA GLN A 269 -9.35 1.35 -13.10
C GLN A 269 -8.36 2.53 -13.00
N ASN A 270 -7.37 2.46 -12.11
CA ASN A 270 -6.30 3.46 -12.01
C ASN A 270 -5.45 3.52 -13.28
N TYR A 271 -5.14 2.36 -13.86
CA TYR A 271 -4.46 2.27 -15.15
C TYR A 271 -5.24 2.96 -16.28
N GLN A 272 -6.50 2.58 -16.46
CA GLN A 272 -7.34 3.15 -17.50
C GLN A 272 -7.56 4.66 -17.30
N ASP A 273 -7.64 5.12 -16.05
CA ASP A 273 -7.71 6.54 -15.73
C ASP A 273 -6.44 7.30 -16.13
N ALA A 274 -5.27 6.75 -15.82
CA ALA A 274 -3.98 7.30 -16.22
C ALA A 274 -3.85 7.39 -17.75
N MET A 275 -4.26 6.34 -18.46
CA MET A 275 -4.21 6.29 -19.93
C MET A 275 -5.05 7.38 -20.60
N VAL A 276 -6.20 7.75 -20.04
CA VAL A 276 -7.06 8.76 -20.66
C VAL A 276 -6.51 10.16 -20.42
N ILE A 277 -5.88 10.41 -19.26
CA ILE A 277 -5.16 11.66 -19.00
C ILE A 277 -4.02 11.82 -20.02
N VAL A 278 -3.21 10.77 -20.21
CA VAL A 278 -2.14 10.76 -21.23
C VAL A 278 -2.72 10.90 -22.64
N GLY A 279 -3.82 10.22 -22.95
CA GLY A 279 -4.48 10.32 -24.25
C GLY A 279 -4.98 11.74 -24.56
N LYS A 280 -5.41 12.50 -23.53
CA LYS A 280 -5.89 13.87 -23.67
C LYS A 280 -4.77 14.90 -23.74
N TYR A 281 -3.74 14.76 -22.89
CA TYR A 281 -2.70 15.78 -22.73
C TYR A 281 -1.40 15.47 -23.46
N GLY A 282 -1.28 14.27 -24.04
CA GLY A 282 -0.08 13.82 -24.74
C GLY A 282 0.80 12.92 -23.89
N LYS A 283 1.89 12.46 -24.51
CA LYS A 283 2.91 11.64 -23.84
C LYS A 283 3.57 12.41 -22.68
N PRO A 284 3.99 11.74 -21.60
CA PRO A 284 4.80 12.36 -20.55
C PRO A 284 6.12 12.88 -21.10
N ASP A 285 6.63 13.93 -20.47
CA ASP A 285 7.92 14.57 -20.76
C ASP A 285 8.96 14.23 -19.67
N LEU A 286 8.53 13.99 -18.43
CA LEU A 286 9.40 13.61 -17.32
C LEU A 286 8.90 12.36 -16.60
N PHE A 287 9.84 11.51 -16.20
CA PHE A 287 9.66 10.44 -15.24
C PHE A 287 10.55 10.72 -14.03
N ILE A 288 9.92 10.95 -12.87
CA ILE A 288 10.60 11.32 -11.64
C ILE A 288 10.43 10.23 -10.60
N THR A 289 11.52 9.82 -9.98
CA THR A 289 11.50 8.97 -8.79
C THR A 289 12.01 9.76 -7.58
N PHE A 290 11.18 9.95 -6.57
CA PHE A 290 11.54 10.61 -5.31
C PHE A 290 11.52 9.59 -4.17
N THR A 291 12.69 9.28 -3.61
CA THR A 291 12.85 8.34 -2.50
C THR A 291 13.05 9.08 -1.18
N CYS A 292 12.37 8.62 -0.12
CA CYS A 292 12.55 9.18 1.23
C CYS A 292 14.00 9.12 1.70
N ASN A 293 14.49 10.21 2.30
CA ASN A 293 15.79 10.22 2.97
C ASN A 293 15.60 10.05 4.49
N PRO A 294 16.02 8.93 5.10
CA PRO A 294 15.87 8.70 6.53
C PRO A 294 16.74 9.63 7.40
N THR A 295 17.67 10.38 6.80
CA THR A 295 18.59 11.30 7.50
C THR A 295 18.08 12.75 7.53
N TRP A 296 16.86 13.01 7.03
CA TRP A 296 16.24 14.33 7.15
C TRP A 296 16.22 14.82 8.60
N LYS A 297 16.46 16.12 8.77
CA LYS A 297 16.53 16.76 10.08
C LYS A 297 15.23 16.54 10.87
N GLU A 298 14.09 16.66 10.19
CA GLU A 298 12.75 16.45 10.75
C GLU A 298 12.53 15.01 11.26
N ILE A 299 13.28 14.03 10.74
CA ILE A 299 13.27 12.66 11.28
C ILE A 299 14.27 12.57 12.42
N ARG A 300 15.53 12.97 12.20
CA ARG A 300 16.62 12.80 13.18
C ARG A 300 16.37 13.53 14.49
N ASP A 301 15.79 14.74 14.44
CA ASP A 301 15.51 15.55 15.61
C ASP A 301 14.40 14.94 16.49
N GLU A 302 13.51 14.12 15.90
CA GLU A 302 12.39 13.47 16.57
C GLU A 302 12.69 12.02 17.03
N LEU A 303 13.82 11.45 16.59
CA LEU A 303 14.26 10.14 17.07
C LEU A 303 14.74 10.25 18.52
N LYS A 304 14.18 9.42 19.40
CA LYS A 304 14.55 9.41 20.82
C LYS A 304 15.53 8.27 21.09
N HIS A 305 16.39 8.43 22.09
CA HIS A 305 17.35 7.39 22.49
C HIS A 305 18.18 6.88 21.29
N LYS A 306 18.54 5.60 21.25
CA LYS A 306 19.28 4.97 20.14
C LYS A 306 18.34 4.51 18.99
N GLU A 307 17.18 5.14 18.82
CA GLU A 307 16.25 4.83 17.72
C GLU A 307 16.87 5.15 16.35
N THR A 308 16.46 4.40 15.35
CA THR A 308 16.74 4.68 13.94
C THR A 308 15.45 5.02 13.20
N ALA A 309 15.54 5.62 12.01
CA ALA A 309 14.37 5.93 11.19
C ALA A 309 13.48 4.68 10.91
N ILE A 310 14.08 3.48 10.85
CA ILE A 310 13.37 2.23 10.65
C ILE A 310 12.43 1.92 11.82
N ASP A 311 12.82 2.29 13.05
CA ASP A 311 12.03 2.06 14.26
C ASP A 311 10.77 2.96 14.32
N ARG A 312 10.76 4.07 13.57
CA ARG A 312 9.69 5.08 13.54
C ARG A 312 9.04 5.23 12.15
N PRO A 313 8.34 4.18 11.65
CA PRO A 313 7.64 4.24 10.36
C PRO A 313 6.56 5.33 10.30
N ASP A 314 6.00 5.74 11.44
CA ASP A 314 5.06 6.86 11.56
C ASP A 314 5.71 8.20 11.21
N LEU A 315 6.92 8.46 11.69
CA LEU A 315 7.69 9.67 11.38
C LEU A 315 8.13 9.66 9.92
N VAL A 316 8.75 8.57 9.47
CA VAL A 316 9.23 8.42 8.08
C VAL A 316 8.09 8.65 7.09
N GLY A 317 6.95 7.98 7.28
CA GLY A 317 5.79 8.14 6.40
C GLY A 317 5.21 9.55 6.42
N THR A 318 5.15 10.18 7.59
CA THR A 318 4.60 11.55 7.73
C THR A 318 5.50 12.60 7.10
N VAL A 319 6.80 12.57 7.38
CA VAL A 319 7.76 13.54 6.82
C VAL A 319 7.82 13.38 5.30
N PHE A 320 7.87 12.15 4.78
CA PHE A 320 7.85 11.92 3.33
C PHE A 320 6.56 12.43 2.68
N HIS A 321 5.40 12.17 3.28
CA HIS A 321 4.11 12.65 2.77
C HIS A 321 4.06 14.19 2.69
N LEU A 322 4.54 14.87 3.73
CA LEU A 322 4.62 16.34 3.74
C LEU A 322 5.58 16.87 2.68
N LYS A 323 6.77 16.27 2.54
CA LYS A 323 7.73 16.66 1.51
C LYS A 323 7.24 16.35 0.10
N LEU A 324 6.50 15.25 -0.09
CA LEU A 324 5.88 14.92 -1.38
C LEU A 324 4.80 15.95 -1.78
N LYS A 325 3.98 16.41 -0.82
CA LYS A 325 3.02 17.48 -1.08
C LYS A 325 3.72 18.76 -1.53
N GLU A 326 4.77 19.14 -0.82
CA GLU A 326 5.56 20.32 -1.19
C GLU A 326 6.27 20.13 -2.54
N PHE A 327 6.78 18.93 -2.81
CA PHE A 327 7.40 18.57 -4.08
C PHE A 327 6.41 18.74 -5.25
N ILE A 328 5.17 18.30 -5.08
CA ILE A 328 4.12 18.51 -6.08
C ILE A 328 3.83 20.01 -6.23
N ASN A 329 3.77 20.78 -5.14
CA ASN A 329 3.53 22.23 -5.21
C ASN A 329 4.62 22.96 -6.01
N ASP A 330 5.89 22.60 -5.80
CA ASP A 330 7.01 23.16 -6.57
C ASP A 330 6.92 22.82 -8.06
N LEU A 331 6.47 21.59 -8.38
CA LEU A 331 6.28 21.17 -9.77
C LEU A 331 5.13 21.93 -10.45
N VAL A 332 4.03 22.20 -9.74
CA VAL A 332 2.81 22.79 -10.35
C VAL A 332 2.61 24.26 -10.03
N SER A 333 3.63 24.93 -9.49
CA SER A 333 3.56 26.33 -9.06
C SER A 333 3.01 27.25 -10.16
N ASN A 334 2.09 28.13 -9.77
CA ASN A 334 1.51 29.13 -10.67
C ASN A 334 2.52 30.18 -11.17
N LYS A 335 3.73 30.22 -10.60
CA LYS A 335 4.83 31.11 -11.02
C LYS A 335 5.75 30.49 -12.07
N GLY A 336 5.32 29.39 -12.71
CA GLY A 336 6.18 28.51 -13.49
C GLY A 336 6.82 27.50 -12.54
N GLY A 337 6.39 26.23 -12.63
CA GLY A 337 6.96 25.16 -11.83
C GLY A 337 8.44 24.96 -12.12
N VAL A 338 9.11 24.09 -11.36
CA VAL A 338 10.56 23.82 -11.50
C VAL A 338 10.97 23.46 -12.94
N PHE A 339 10.09 22.82 -13.71
CA PHE A 339 10.31 22.43 -15.10
C PHE A 339 9.40 23.18 -16.08
N GLY A 340 8.86 24.33 -15.69
CA GLY A 340 7.84 25.06 -16.45
C GLY A 340 6.41 24.68 -16.05
N LYS A 341 5.44 24.98 -16.92
CA LYS A 341 4.01 24.77 -16.63
C LYS A 341 3.61 23.32 -16.82
N VAL A 342 3.11 22.70 -15.75
CA VAL A 342 2.62 21.32 -15.79
C VAL A 342 1.16 21.27 -16.25
N LYS A 343 0.89 20.62 -17.39
CA LYS A 343 -0.46 20.32 -17.85
C LYS A 343 -1.09 19.24 -17.00
N ALA A 344 -0.40 18.11 -16.83
CA ALA A 344 -0.89 16.97 -16.07
C ALA A 344 0.25 16.20 -15.40
N PHE A 345 -0.04 15.62 -14.24
CA PHE A 345 0.82 14.63 -13.60
C PHE A 345 0.02 13.46 -13.05
N ILE A 346 0.68 12.32 -12.89
CA ILE A 346 0.19 11.08 -12.27
C ILE A 346 1.32 10.51 -11.43
N TYR A 347 1.05 10.04 -10.22
CA TYR A 347 2.05 9.38 -9.40
C TYR A 347 1.52 8.15 -8.67
N THR A 348 2.44 7.26 -8.28
CA THR A 348 2.19 6.12 -7.41
C THR A 348 3.28 6.04 -6.34
N ILE A 349 2.90 5.62 -5.14
CA ILE A 349 3.79 5.32 -4.03
C ILE A 349 4.02 3.82 -4.03
N GLU A 350 5.28 3.42 -3.95
CA GLU A 350 5.66 2.04 -3.69
C GLU A 350 6.58 2.07 -2.45
N PHE A 351 6.74 0.92 -1.80
CA PHE A 351 7.64 0.74 -0.66
C PHE A 351 8.69 -0.29 -1.09
N GLN A 352 9.89 0.17 -1.44
CA GLN A 352 10.99 -0.69 -1.84
C GLN A 352 11.81 -1.13 -0.61
N LYS A 353 12.64 -2.16 -0.77
CA LYS A 353 13.51 -2.78 0.26
C LYS A 353 14.00 -1.77 1.32
N ARG A 354 13.92 -2.14 2.61
CA ARG A 354 14.08 -1.27 3.80
C ARG A 354 12.84 -0.43 4.16
N GLY A 355 11.74 -0.59 3.41
CA GLY A 355 10.43 -0.02 3.72
C GLY A 355 10.33 1.49 3.56
N LEU A 356 11.31 2.15 2.93
CA LEU A 356 11.22 3.59 2.70
C LEU A 356 10.18 3.86 1.60
N PRO A 357 9.28 4.84 1.79
CA PRO A 357 8.35 5.23 0.75
C PRO A 357 9.11 5.92 -0.39
N HIS A 358 8.69 5.61 -1.61
CA HIS A 358 9.18 6.29 -2.80
C HIS A 358 8.03 6.54 -3.77
N CYS A 359 8.10 7.70 -4.41
CA CYS A 359 7.12 8.16 -5.37
C CYS A 359 7.67 7.99 -6.79
N HIS A 360 6.92 7.34 -7.66
CA HIS A 360 7.13 7.36 -9.11
C HIS A 360 6.10 8.28 -9.75
N MET A 361 6.55 9.28 -10.50
CA MET A 361 5.69 10.32 -11.06
C MET A 361 5.96 10.51 -12.56
N LEU A 362 4.89 10.63 -13.33
CA LEU A 362 4.92 11.13 -14.71
C LEU A 362 4.41 12.56 -14.74
N VAL A 363 5.09 13.41 -15.48
CA VAL A 363 4.72 14.82 -15.69
C VAL A 363 4.60 15.08 -17.19
N ILE A 364 3.54 15.78 -17.56
CA ILE A 364 3.26 16.29 -18.91
C ILE A 364 3.29 17.81 -18.83
N LEU A 365 4.19 18.42 -19.59
CA LEU A 365 4.42 19.87 -19.63
C LEU A 365 3.53 20.56 -20.67
N ASP A 366 3.36 21.87 -20.52
CA ASP A 366 2.83 22.71 -21.58
C ASP A 366 3.78 22.70 -22.78
N ASP A 367 3.26 22.92 -23.99
CA ASP A 367 4.04 22.74 -25.21
C ASP A 367 5.18 23.76 -25.35
N GLU A 368 4.98 24.95 -24.78
CA GLU A 368 5.96 26.04 -24.67
C GLU A 368 7.14 25.66 -23.75
N ASP A 369 6.93 24.77 -22.77
CA ASP A 369 7.92 24.40 -21.75
C ASP A 369 8.60 23.05 -22.04
N LYS A 370 8.33 22.44 -23.19
CA LYS A 370 8.93 21.14 -23.54
C LYS A 370 10.40 21.28 -23.92
N PHE A 371 11.19 20.27 -23.55
CA PHE A 371 12.59 20.14 -23.93
C PHE A 371 12.73 19.83 -25.43
N ARG A 372 13.21 20.79 -26.22
CA ARG A 372 13.38 20.65 -27.68
C ARG A 372 14.85 20.59 -28.07
N GLU A 373 15.71 21.21 -27.28
CA GLU A 373 17.14 21.33 -27.52
C GLU A 373 17.96 20.75 -26.36
N ALA A 374 19.20 20.37 -26.64
CA ALA A 374 20.11 19.83 -25.63
C ALA A 374 20.33 20.81 -24.47
N ALA A 375 20.31 22.11 -24.76
CA ALA A 375 20.40 23.16 -23.75
C ALA A 375 19.21 23.14 -22.77
N ASP A 376 17.99 22.88 -23.24
CA ASP A 376 16.81 22.78 -22.36
C ASP A 376 16.98 21.62 -21.38
N VAL A 377 17.48 20.49 -21.87
CA VAL A 377 17.78 19.31 -21.07
C VAL A 377 18.84 19.62 -20.03
N ASP A 378 19.97 20.21 -20.46
CA ASP A 378 21.11 20.51 -19.58
C ASP A 378 20.79 21.57 -18.51
N ASN A 379 19.86 22.48 -18.81
CA ASN A 379 19.35 23.45 -17.83
C ASN A 379 18.47 22.79 -16.77
N ALA A 380 17.78 21.71 -17.10
CA ALA A 380 16.84 21.03 -16.21
C ALA A 380 17.45 19.82 -15.48
N VAL A 381 18.35 19.09 -16.11
CA VAL A 381 18.87 17.80 -15.64
C VAL A 381 20.38 17.76 -15.82
N SER A 382 21.08 17.37 -14.76
CA SER A 382 22.51 17.07 -14.77
C SER A 382 22.74 15.59 -14.48
N ALA A 383 23.80 15.06 -15.07
CA ALA A 383 24.32 13.73 -14.77
C ALA A 383 25.83 13.78 -14.44
N GLU A 384 26.28 14.91 -13.90
CA GLU A 384 27.68 15.16 -13.56
C GLU A 384 27.84 15.39 -12.05
N ILE A 385 29.00 15.02 -11.52
CA ILE A 385 29.41 15.33 -10.14
C ILE A 385 29.66 16.85 -10.07
N PRO A 386 28.94 17.58 -9.19
CA PRO A 386 29.13 19.02 -9.01
C PRO A 386 30.57 19.40 -8.66
N ASP A 387 30.91 20.67 -8.81
CA ASP A 387 32.22 21.16 -8.41
C ASP A 387 32.34 21.22 -6.88
N PRO A 388 33.31 20.53 -6.24
CA PRO A 388 33.44 20.52 -4.80
C PRO A 388 33.86 21.87 -4.21
N VAL A 389 34.43 22.77 -5.01
CA VAL A 389 34.86 24.11 -4.59
C VAL A 389 33.77 25.14 -4.89
N ALA A 390 33.23 25.13 -6.11
CA ALA A 390 32.22 26.12 -6.51
C ALA A 390 30.83 25.83 -5.90
N ASP A 391 30.49 24.55 -5.66
CA ASP A 391 29.21 24.15 -5.10
C ASP A 391 29.34 22.95 -4.12
N PRO A 392 30.00 23.17 -2.97
CA PRO A 392 30.28 22.11 -2.00
C PRO A 392 29.02 21.44 -1.45
N VAL A 393 27.93 22.19 -1.33
CA VAL A 393 26.66 21.69 -0.80
C VAL A 393 26.02 20.70 -1.78
N LEU A 394 25.90 21.08 -3.06
CA LEU A 394 25.34 20.16 -4.04
C LEU A 394 26.26 18.96 -4.25
N PHE A 395 27.58 19.17 -4.26
CA PHE A 395 28.56 18.09 -4.32
C PHE A 395 28.30 17.06 -3.21
N GLN A 396 28.18 17.50 -1.95
CA GLN A 396 27.90 16.60 -0.83
C GLN A 396 26.58 15.82 -1.01
N ILE A 397 25.52 16.49 -1.45
CA ILE A 397 24.21 15.84 -1.68
C ILE A 397 24.33 14.79 -2.79
N ILE A 398 24.85 15.16 -3.96
CA ILE A 398 24.90 14.27 -5.13
C ILE A 398 25.78 13.06 -4.87
N THR A 399 26.94 13.25 -4.26
CA THR A 399 27.84 12.15 -3.90
C THR A 399 27.24 11.19 -2.86
N SER A 400 26.37 11.71 -1.97
CA SER A 400 25.74 10.90 -0.93
C SER A 400 24.55 10.08 -1.42
N CYS A 401 23.73 10.61 -2.34
CA CYS A 401 22.43 10.01 -2.67
C CYS A 401 22.09 9.93 -4.16
N MET A 402 22.92 10.45 -5.07
CA MET A 402 22.68 10.39 -6.52
C MET A 402 23.72 9.57 -7.28
N MET A 403 24.58 8.84 -6.58
CA MET A 403 25.56 7.95 -7.19
C MET A 403 25.03 6.52 -7.25
N HIS A 404 25.06 5.90 -8.43
CA HIS A 404 24.83 4.48 -8.56
C HIS A 404 25.99 3.73 -7.89
N GLY A 405 25.67 2.78 -7.01
CA GLY A 405 26.69 2.00 -6.33
C GLY A 405 27.50 1.13 -7.30
N PRO A 406 28.73 0.70 -6.93
CA PRO A 406 29.53 -0.20 -7.74
C PRO A 406 28.72 -1.46 -8.10
N CYS A 407 28.74 -1.83 -9.37
CA CYS A 407 28.08 -3.01 -9.93
C CYS A 407 28.88 -3.52 -11.15
N GLY A 408 28.40 -4.57 -11.81
CA GLY A 408 29.08 -5.14 -12.96
C GLY A 408 30.34 -5.87 -12.53
N GLU A 409 31.43 -5.60 -13.23
CA GLU A 409 32.74 -6.18 -12.92
C GLU A 409 33.26 -5.75 -11.55
N LEU A 410 32.94 -4.53 -11.12
CA LEU A 410 33.33 -4.01 -9.81
C LEU A 410 32.61 -4.70 -8.65
N LYS A 411 31.40 -5.20 -8.90
CA LYS A 411 30.58 -5.91 -7.91
C LYS A 411 29.49 -6.76 -8.56
N LYS A 412 29.77 -8.06 -8.75
CA LYS A 412 28.89 -9.00 -9.47
C LYS A 412 27.64 -9.41 -8.67
N ASP A 413 27.69 -9.35 -7.35
CA ASP A 413 26.59 -9.65 -6.42
C ASP A 413 25.68 -8.42 -6.13
N ALA A 414 25.89 -7.31 -6.84
CA ALA A 414 25.09 -6.11 -6.61
C ALA A 414 23.59 -6.35 -6.91
N PRO A 415 22.65 -5.78 -6.13
CA PRO A 415 21.21 -6.03 -6.31
C PRO A 415 20.62 -5.61 -7.66
N CYS A 416 21.34 -4.81 -8.43
CA CYS A 416 20.96 -4.34 -9.76
C CYS A 416 21.47 -5.22 -10.90
N MET A 417 22.21 -6.29 -10.59
CA MET A 417 22.72 -7.24 -11.57
C MET A 417 21.63 -8.25 -11.93
N GLU A 418 21.45 -8.49 -13.23
CA GLU A 418 20.55 -9.50 -13.76
C GLU A 418 21.29 -10.32 -14.81
N GLU A 419 21.07 -11.63 -14.80
CA GLU A 419 21.61 -12.54 -15.79
C GLU A 419 20.65 -12.61 -16.97
N ASN A 420 21.14 -12.30 -18.17
CA ASN A 420 20.39 -12.43 -19.41
C ASN A 420 21.23 -13.18 -20.45
N LYS A 421 20.77 -14.36 -20.86
CA LYS A 421 21.44 -15.23 -21.85
C LYS A 421 22.94 -15.46 -21.57
N GLY A 422 23.29 -15.73 -20.31
CA GLY A 422 24.68 -15.97 -19.89
C GLY A 422 25.53 -14.71 -19.67
N HIS A 423 24.97 -13.51 -19.86
CA HIS A 423 25.64 -12.25 -19.55
C HIS A 423 25.03 -11.59 -18.31
N ILE A 424 25.84 -11.44 -17.26
CA ILE A 424 25.47 -10.71 -16.05
C ILE A 424 25.74 -9.22 -16.28
N SER A 425 24.68 -8.42 -16.33
CA SER A 425 24.80 -6.98 -16.57
C SER A 425 23.89 -6.18 -15.64
N CYS A 426 24.23 -4.90 -15.44
CA CYS A 426 23.39 -4.02 -14.64
C CYS A 426 22.09 -3.71 -15.40
N ILE A 427 20.94 -3.94 -14.78
CA ILE A 427 19.60 -3.67 -15.36
C ILE A 427 19.46 -2.19 -15.74
N LYS A 428 20.14 -1.30 -14.98
CA LYS A 428 20.16 0.15 -15.21
C LYS A 428 21.26 0.59 -16.19
N LYS A 429 22.03 -0.36 -16.72
CA LYS A 429 23.12 -0.16 -17.69
C LYS A 429 24.18 0.81 -17.17
N PHE A 430 24.67 0.58 -15.96
CA PHE A 430 25.84 1.28 -15.40
C PHE A 430 27.09 0.41 -15.52
N PRO A 431 28.29 1.00 -15.69
CA PRO A 431 28.52 2.44 -15.92
C PRO A 431 27.95 2.92 -17.25
N LYS A 432 27.57 4.21 -17.33
CA LYS A 432 27.22 4.88 -18.59
C LYS A 432 28.47 5.22 -19.39
N GLU A 433 28.31 5.59 -20.65
CA GLU A 433 29.42 6.13 -21.44
C GLU A 433 29.61 7.62 -21.14
N PHE A 434 30.84 8.11 -21.34
CA PHE A 434 31.09 9.56 -21.34
C PHE A 434 30.48 10.17 -22.60
N CYS A 435 30.02 11.41 -22.46
CA CYS A 435 29.39 12.15 -23.54
C CYS A 435 29.56 13.64 -23.28
N ASP A 436 30.21 14.36 -24.18
CA ASP A 436 30.54 15.78 -23.95
C ASP A 436 29.32 16.72 -24.09
N GLU A 437 28.29 16.28 -24.81
CA GLU A 437 27.06 17.03 -25.07
C GLU A 437 25.84 16.12 -24.94
N THR A 438 24.70 16.67 -24.54
CA THR A 438 23.46 15.88 -24.45
C THR A 438 22.95 15.54 -25.85
N ASN A 439 22.70 14.24 -26.10
CA ASN A 439 22.07 13.77 -27.32
C ASN A 439 20.59 13.46 -27.09
N ILE A 440 19.72 14.22 -27.75
CA ILE A 440 18.27 14.00 -27.73
C ILE A 440 17.95 12.80 -28.63
N ASN A 441 17.72 11.65 -28.00
CA ASN A 441 17.28 10.47 -28.71
C ASN A 441 15.79 10.58 -29.08
N VAL A 442 15.46 10.43 -30.36
CA VAL A 442 14.08 10.52 -30.89
C VAL A 442 13.17 9.40 -30.37
N ASN A 443 13.73 8.27 -29.91
CA ASN A 443 12.98 7.05 -29.57
C ASN A 443 13.23 6.51 -28.14
N GLY A 444 13.70 7.33 -27.19
CA GLY A 444 14.03 6.85 -25.85
C GLY A 444 14.25 7.92 -24.78
N TYR A 445 15.17 7.64 -23.87
CA TYR A 445 15.71 8.63 -22.93
C TYR A 445 16.89 9.36 -23.59
N PRO A 446 17.09 10.66 -23.37
CA PRO A 446 18.29 11.36 -23.82
C PRO A 446 19.55 10.69 -23.27
N ILE A 447 20.63 10.75 -24.05
CA ILE A 447 21.96 10.48 -23.51
C ILE A 447 22.43 11.80 -22.91
N TYR A 448 22.35 11.91 -21.59
CA TYR A 448 22.78 13.12 -20.89
C TYR A 448 24.28 13.34 -21.01
N ARG A 449 24.68 14.61 -21.07
CA ARG A 449 26.05 15.04 -20.92
C ARG A 449 26.67 14.47 -19.65
N ARG A 450 27.82 13.81 -19.83
CA ARG A 450 28.69 13.21 -18.83
C ARG A 450 30.12 13.44 -19.29
N ARG A 451 30.68 14.63 -19.06
CA ARG A 451 32.06 14.92 -19.47
C ARG A 451 33.04 14.14 -18.62
N ASN A 452 34.17 13.74 -19.21
CA ASN A 452 35.29 13.27 -18.41
C ASN A 452 36.05 14.49 -17.85
N LEU A 453 35.76 14.84 -16.59
CA LEU A 453 36.39 15.97 -15.90
C LEU A 453 37.50 15.52 -14.95
N ASP A 454 37.97 14.27 -15.06
CA ASP A 454 38.91 13.61 -14.14
C ASP A 454 38.51 13.70 -12.66
N ARG A 455 37.21 13.93 -12.40
CA ARG A 455 36.62 14.02 -11.07
C ARG A 455 36.09 12.66 -10.64
N THR A 456 36.55 12.20 -9.48
CA THR A 456 36.10 10.93 -8.90
C THR A 456 35.71 11.10 -7.44
N VAL A 457 34.82 10.22 -6.98
CA VAL A 457 34.38 10.13 -5.59
C VAL A 457 34.44 8.69 -5.12
N GLU A 458 34.86 8.48 -3.89
CA GLU A 458 35.02 7.13 -3.35
C GLU A 458 33.73 6.64 -2.72
N ILE A 459 33.19 5.53 -3.25
CA ILE A 459 31.97 4.90 -2.75
C ILE A 459 32.24 3.43 -2.50
N LYS A 460 32.12 3.00 -1.24
CA LYS A 460 32.39 1.62 -0.80
C LYS A 460 33.79 1.13 -1.23
N GLY A 461 34.80 2.00 -1.12
CA GLY A 461 36.19 1.69 -1.48
C GLY A 461 36.50 1.72 -2.98
N VAL A 462 35.55 2.17 -3.82
CA VAL A 462 35.72 2.24 -5.28
C VAL A 462 35.61 3.69 -5.75
N LYS A 463 36.56 4.15 -6.56
CA LYS A 463 36.51 5.48 -7.19
C LYS A 463 35.54 5.46 -8.36
N LEU A 464 34.49 6.27 -8.27
CA LEU A 464 33.45 6.40 -9.30
C LEU A 464 33.49 7.82 -9.89
N ASP A 465 33.27 7.92 -11.19
CA ASP A 465 33.23 9.17 -11.95
C ASP A 465 31.80 9.50 -12.44
N ASN A 466 31.69 10.48 -13.34
CA ASN A 466 30.43 10.92 -13.95
C ASN A 466 29.62 9.80 -14.62
N ARG A 467 30.22 8.66 -14.99
CA ARG A 467 29.50 7.52 -15.58
C ARG A 467 28.53 6.83 -14.60
N TRP A 468 28.68 7.10 -13.31
CA TRP A 468 27.91 6.48 -12.22
C TRP A 468 26.83 7.39 -11.66
N VAL A 469 26.76 8.66 -12.09
CA VAL A 469 25.77 9.61 -11.58
C VAL A 469 24.37 9.27 -12.11
N VAL A 470 23.40 9.20 -11.23
CA VAL A 470 21.97 9.09 -11.56
C VAL A 470 21.47 10.49 -11.95
N PRO A 471 20.77 10.68 -13.09
CA PRO A 471 20.30 11.99 -13.52
C PRO A 471 19.45 12.71 -12.47
N TYR A 472 19.71 14.00 -12.24
CA TYR A 472 19.09 14.78 -11.18
C TYR A 472 18.84 16.22 -11.61
N ASN A 473 17.90 16.89 -10.95
CA ASN A 473 17.74 18.35 -11.05
C ASN A 473 18.46 19.03 -9.87
N PRO A 474 19.43 19.94 -10.11
CA PRO A 474 20.21 20.57 -9.05
C PRO A 474 19.38 21.27 -7.97
N TYR A 475 18.30 21.98 -8.36
CA TYR A 475 17.43 22.68 -7.43
C TYR A 475 16.67 21.71 -6.52
N MET A 476 16.02 20.70 -7.10
CA MET A 476 15.25 19.69 -6.38
C MET A 476 16.13 18.89 -5.42
N SER A 477 17.30 18.43 -5.89
CA SER A 477 18.25 17.71 -5.04
C SER A 477 18.70 18.56 -3.86
N ARG A 478 18.96 19.86 -4.05
CA ARG A 478 19.32 20.77 -2.96
C ARG A 478 18.18 21.00 -1.97
N LYS A 479 16.97 21.31 -2.46
CA LYS A 479 15.81 21.63 -1.61
C LYS A 479 15.39 20.44 -0.75
N TYR A 480 15.37 19.24 -1.33
CA TYR A 480 14.87 18.05 -0.65
C TYR A 480 15.96 17.19 -0.03
N ASN A 481 17.24 17.38 -0.37
CA ASN A 481 18.36 16.56 0.11
C ASN A 481 18.00 15.07 0.11
N ALA A 482 17.71 14.52 -1.07
CA ALA A 482 17.20 13.16 -1.21
C ALA A 482 17.53 12.59 -2.59
N HIS A 483 17.41 11.26 -2.71
CA HIS A 483 17.56 10.58 -3.98
C HIS A 483 16.34 10.91 -4.87
N ILE A 484 16.51 11.89 -5.77
CA ILE A 484 15.49 12.33 -6.75
C ILE A 484 16.05 12.11 -8.15
N ASN A 485 15.69 10.97 -8.76
CA ASN A 485 16.02 10.71 -10.15
C ASN A 485 15.06 11.45 -11.06
N VAL A 486 15.58 12.24 -12.01
CA VAL A 486 14.77 12.97 -12.99
C VAL A 486 15.19 12.50 -14.37
N GLU A 487 14.28 11.80 -15.04
CA GLU A 487 14.51 11.29 -16.39
C GLU A 487 13.61 12.02 -17.38
N ILE A 488 14.18 12.64 -18.39
CA ILE A 488 13.43 13.15 -19.54
C ILE A 488 13.00 11.96 -20.39
N CYS A 489 11.71 11.86 -20.66
CA CYS A 489 11.15 10.79 -21.46
C CYS A 489 10.37 11.36 -22.62
N SER A 490 10.63 10.85 -23.83
CA SER A 490 9.91 11.25 -25.03
C SER A 490 9.09 10.09 -25.61
N SER A 491 9.00 8.95 -24.90
CA SER A 491 8.43 7.71 -25.43
C SER A 491 7.27 7.15 -24.60
N ILE A 492 6.36 6.46 -25.29
CA ILE A 492 5.27 5.68 -24.67
C ILE A 492 5.81 4.57 -23.74
N GLN A 493 7.08 4.17 -23.88
CA GLN A 493 7.69 3.14 -23.04
C GLN A 493 7.83 3.59 -21.57
N SER A 494 8.02 4.88 -21.30
CA SER A 494 8.04 5.42 -19.93
C SER A 494 6.69 5.32 -19.26
N ILE A 495 5.61 5.35 -20.07
CA ILE A 495 4.26 5.03 -19.59
C ILE A 495 4.17 3.55 -19.18
N LYS A 496 4.69 2.62 -20.00
CA LYS A 496 4.82 1.19 -19.60
C LYS A 496 5.62 1.01 -18.30
N TYR A 497 6.59 1.88 -18.05
CA TYR A 497 7.42 1.80 -16.85
C TYR A 497 6.68 2.23 -15.58
N ILE A 498 5.92 3.34 -15.57
CA ILE A 498 5.04 3.62 -14.42
C ILE A 498 3.97 2.53 -14.30
N PHE A 499 3.51 1.96 -15.43
CA PHE A 499 2.57 0.85 -15.40
C PHE A 499 3.15 -0.38 -14.72
N LYS A 500 4.45 -0.65 -14.83
CA LYS A 500 5.10 -1.66 -13.98
C LYS A 500 4.91 -1.35 -12.50
N TYR A 501 4.87 -0.09 -12.07
CA TYR A 501 4.70 0.30 -10.67
C TYR A 501 3.24 0.44 -10.22
N ILE A 502 2.33 0.80 -11.13
CA ILE A 502 0.87 0.77 -10.91
C ILE A 502 0.35 -0.68 -10.92
N TYR A 503 0.93 -1.56 -11.75
CA TYR A 503 0.62 -3.00 -11.85
C TYR A 503 1.59 -3.91 -11.07
N LYS A 504 2.70 -3.40 -10.53
CA LYS A 504 3.36 -4.03 -9.38
C LYS A 504 2.38 -3.90 -8.23
N GLY A 505 1.37 -4.74 -8.26
CA GLY A 505 0.86 -5.30 -7.03
C GLY A 505 2.06 -5.87 -6.26
N HIS A 506 1.93 -5.85 -4.94
CA HIS A 506 2.70 -6.63 -3.99
C HIS A 506 3.20 -7.91 -4.65
N ASP A 507 4.52 -8.17 -4.57
CA ASP A 507 5.21 -9.27 -5.25
C ASP A 507 4.39 -10.57 -5.18
N ALA A 508 3.55 -10.78 -6.18
CA ALA A 508 2.54 -11.82 -6.20
C ALA A 508 3.11 -12.98 -6.97
N ALA A 509 3.63 -13.98 -6.26
CA ALA A 509 3.72 -15.31 -6.83
C ALA A 509 2.28 -15.78 -7.07
N ILE A 510 1.87 -15.89 -8.34
CA ILE A 510 0.63 -16.57 -8.70
C ILE A 510 0.87 -18.06 -8.45
N VAL A 511 0.61 -18.53 -7.23
CA VAL A 511 0.51 -19.96 -6.96
C VAL A 511 -0.97 -20.26 -6.77
N GLN A 512 -1.56 -20.82 -7.81
CA GLN A 512 -2.94 -21.30 -7.79
C GLN A 512 -2.97 -22.61 -6.99
N MET A 513 -3.43 -22.59 -5.74
CA MET A 513 -3.89 -23.79 -5.04
C MET A 513 -5.41 -23.69 -4.88
N ASN A 514 -6.11 -23.90 -6.00
CA ASN A 514 -7.51 -24.27 -5.93
C ASN A 514 -7.54 -25.77 -5.68
N GLU A 515 -7.43 -26.17 -4.42
CA GLU A 515 -7.85 -27.51 -4.03
C GLU A 515 -9.31 -27.66 -4.42
N ALA A 516 -9.62 -28.73 -5.14
CA ALA A 516 -10.99 -29.21 -5.21
C ALA A 516 -11.37 -29.50 -3.75
N THR A 517 -12.15 -28.60 -3.14
CA THR A 517 -12.89 -28.98 -1.94
C THR A 517 -13.59 -30.29 -2.30
N GLY A 518 -13.54 -31.30 -1.43
CA GLY A 518 -14.12 -32.64 -1.65
C GLY A 518 -15.63 -32.67 -1.96
N SER A 519 -16.23 -31.51 -2.22
CA SER A 519 -17.61 -31.22 -2.63
C SER A 519 -17.84 -31.19 -4.15
N GLY A 520 -16.83 -31.37 -5.01
CA GLY A 520 -17.02 -31.40 -6.47
C GLY A 520 -17.43 -30.05 -7.09
N THR A 521 -17.06 -28.93 -6.47
CA THR A 521 -17.41 -27.58 -6.91
C THR A 521 -16.17 -26.68 -7.11
N TYR A 522 -16.22 -25.81 -8.12
CA TYR A 522 -15.18 -24.83 -8.43
C TYR A 522 -15.59 -23.44 -7.92
N HIS A 523 -14.96 -23.00 -6.82
CA HIS A 523 -15.18 -21.69 -6.22
C HIS A 523 -14.21 -20.62 -6.75
N TRP A 524 -14.71 -19.40 -6.95
CA TRP A 524 -13.88 -18.23 -7.28
C TRP A 524 -13.93 -17.22 -6.14
N ASP A 525 -12.84 -17.11 -5.37
CA ASP A 525 -12.76 -16.18 -4.23
C ASP A 525 -11.61 -15.18 -4.40
N GLU A 526 -11.93 -13.95 -4.82
CA GLU A 526 -10.95 -12.88 -4.95
C GLU A 526 -10.40 -12.38 -3.61
N VAL A 527 -11.09 -12.61 -2.49
CA VAL A 527 -10.55 -12.31 -1.15
C VAL A 527 -9.40 -13.27 -0.85
N LYS A 528 -9.54 -14.57 -1.16
CA LYS A 528 -8.47 -15.56 -1.01
C LYS A 528 -7.26 -15.19 -1.87
N ILE A 529 -7.49 -14.92 -3.16
CA ILE A 529 -6.43 -14.49 -4.10
C ILE A 529 -5.71 -13.23 -3.62
N TYR A 530 -6.46 -12.27 -3.06
CA TYR A 530 -5.90 -11.04 -2.51
C TYR A 530 -5.01 -11.28 -1.29
N LEU A 531 -5.32 -12.26 -0.45
CA LEU A 531 -4.55 -12.61 0.73
C LEU A 531 -3.28 -13.36 0.35
N ASP A 532 -3.38 -14.45 -0.40
CA ASP A 532 -2.28 -15.39 -0.72
C ASP A 532 -1.08 -14.76 -1.45
N THR A 533 -1.19 -13.50 -1.87
CA THR A 533 -0.21 -12.79 -2.70
C THR A 533 0.42 -11.58 -2.03
N ARG A 534 0.10 -11.27 -0.76
CA ARG A 534 0.51 -10.01 -0.14
C ARG A 534 1.58 -10.14 0.94
N TYR A 535 2.64 -9.37 0.71
CA TYR A 535 3.60 -8.95 1.71
C TYR A 535 3.32 -7.49 2.08
N ILE A 536 3.23 -7.18 3.37
CA ILE A 536 3.16 -5.79 3.85
C ILE A 536 4.17 -5.52 4.96
N ALA A 537 4.95 -4.46 4.78
CA ALA A 537 5.92 -3.97 5.75
C ALA A 537 5.31 -2.88 6.63
N ALA A 538 5.88 -2.67 7.83
CA ALA A 538 5.39 -1.67 8.78
C ALA A 538 5.25 -0.24 8.22
N PRO A 539 6.18 0.29 7.40
CA PRO A 539 6.02 1.61 6.81
C PRO A 539 4.82 1.71 5.84
N GLU A 540 4.55 0.67 5.05
CA GLU A 540 3.36 0.65 4.21
C GLU A 540 2.10 0.55 5.08
N ALA A 541 2.07 -0.36 6.04
CA ALA A 541 0.94 -0.50 6.96
C ALA A 541 0.62 0.83 7.66
N MET A 542 1.64 1.54 8.13
CA MET A 542 1.50 2.88 8.71
C MET A 542 0.94 3.90 7.71
N TRP A 543 1.46 3.95 6.48
CA TRP A 543 0.95 4.83 5.42
C TRP A 543 -0.55 4.61 5.18
N ARG A 544 -0.98 3.35 5.15
CA ARG A 544 -2.39 2.97 4.97
C ARG A 544 -3.24 3.34 6.19
N LEU A 545 -2.73 3.15 7.41
CA LEU A 545 -3.39 3.53 8.65
C LEU A 545 -3.57 5.06 8.78
N LYS A 546 -2.64 5.84 8.23
CA LYS A 546 -2.75 7.30 8.13
C LYS A 546 -3.62 7.79 6.97
N LYS A 547 -4.21 6.88 6.17
CA LYS A 547 -5.02 7.18 4.97
C LYS A 547 -4.27 8.02 3.94
N TYR A 548 -2.95 7.92 3.87
CA TYR A 548 -2.20 8.59 2.83
C TYR A 548 -2.45 7.91 1.48
N GLU A 549 -2.55 8.70 0.41
CA GLU A 549 -2.87 8.20 -0.93
C GLU A 549 -1.70 7.38 -1.50
N MET A 550 -1.98 6.19 -2.01
CA MET A 550 -0.98 5.35 -2.70
C MET A 550 -0.76 5.77 -4.15
N SER A 551 -1.65 6.58 -4.71
CA SER A 551 -1.56 7.06 -6.07
C SER A 551 -2.37 8.35 -6.18
N GLY A 552 -1.86 9.31 -6.92
CA GLY A 552 -2.54 10.59 -7.15
C GLY A 552 -2.41 11.06 -8.58
N ARG A 553 -3.18 12.09 -8.92
CA ARG A 553 -3.27 12.65 -10.26
C ARG A 553 -3.79 14.08 -10.23
N SER A 554 -3.33 14.86 -11.20
CA SER A 554 -3.72 16.25 -11.45
C SER A 554 -5.19 16.47 -11.84
N HIS A 555 -5.86 15.45 -12.40
CA HIS A 555 -7.21 15.57 -12.95
C HIS A 555 -8.17 14.56 -12.36
N SER A 556 -9.42 14.99 -12.14
CA SER A 556 -10.52 14.08 -11.81
C SER A 556 -11.00 13.36 -13.07
N VAL A 557 -11.04 12.03 -13.03
CA VAL A 557 -11.57 11.24 -14.16
C VAL A 557 -13.04 10.89 -13.91
N GLU A 558 -13.93 11.46 -14.73
CA GLU A 558 -15.35 11.19 -14.70
C GLU A 558 -15.65 9.93 -15.51
N ARG A 559 -15.94 8.83 -14.79
CA ARG A 559 -16.24 7.54 -15.42
C ARG A 559 -17.69 7.49 -15.88
N LEU A 560 -17.90 7.27 -17.17
CA LEU A 560 -19.19 7.29 -17.85
C LEU A 560 -19.65 5.86 -18.17
N PRO A 561 -20.72 5.35 -17.53
CA PRO A 561 -21.26 4.02 -17.80
C PRO A 561 -21.85 3.93 -19.21
N VAL A 562 -21.75 2.74 -19.80
CA VAL A 562 -22.39 2.35 -21.04
C VAL A 562 -23.13 1.05 -20.78
N HIS A 563 -24.43 1.03 -21.01
CA HIS A 563 -25.29 -0.13 -20.80
C HIS A 563 -26.52 -0.04 -21.72
N LEU A 564 -27.10 -1.18 -22.08
CA LEU A 564 -28.37 -1.23 -22.80
C LEU A 564 -29.55 -0.98 -21.84
N PRO A 565 -30.79 -0.78 -22.33
CA PRO A 565 -31.97 -0.74 -21.49
C PRO A 565 -32.06 -1.98 -20.60
N LEU A 566 -32.42 -1.80 -19.32
CA LEU A 566 -32.52 -2.85 -18.31
C LEU A 566 -31.20 -3.51 -17.89
N GLU A 567 -30.08 -3.15 -18.51
CA GLU A 567 -28.73 -3.56 -18.09
C GLU A 567 -28.07 -2.55 -17.14
N GLN A 568 -28.82 -1.57 -16.63
CA GLN A 568 -28.32 -0.68 -15.59
C GLN A 568 -27.97 -1.46 -14.32
N MET A 569 -26.91 -1.05 -13.63
CA MET A 569 -26.58 -1.61 -12.32
C MET A 569 -27.63 -1.22 -11.27
N VAL A 570 -28.25 -2.22 -10.66
CA VAL A 570 -29.27 -2.07 -9.60
C VAL A 570 -28.75 -2.69 -8.30
N TYR A 571 -28.90 -1.97 -7.18
CA TYR A 571 -28.76 -2.56 -5.85
C TYR A 571 -30.05 -3.27 -5.54
N PHE A 572 -29.99 -4.49 -5.01
CA PHE A 572 -31.19 -5.09 -4.43
C PHE A 572 -30.84 -5.72 -3.09
N GLU A 573 -31.72 -5.54 -2.11
CA GLU A 573 -31.76 -6.36 -0.92
C GLU A 573 -32.64 -7.58 -1.20
N GLU A 574 -32.22 -8.75 -0.72
CA GLU A 574 -32.97 -10.00 -0.86
C GLU A 574 -34.33 -9.85 -0.17
N GLY A 575 -35.41 -10.11 -0.92
CA GLY A 575 -36.80 -9.87 -0.50
C GLY A 575 -37.33 -8.45 -0.77
N ALA A 576 -36.52 -7.53 -1.31
CA ALA A 576 -36.91 -6.17 -1.68
C ALA A 576 -36.71 -5.84 -3.17
N GLU A 577 -36.53 -6.86 -4.02
CA GLU A 577 -36.07 -6.74 -5.41
C GLU A 577 -36.92 -5.76 -6.22
N ARG A 578 -38.25 -5.86 -6.11
CA ARG A 578 -39.20 -5.00 -6.84
C ARG A 578 -39.07 -3.54 -6.44
N ARG A 579 -38.99 -3.26 -5.14
CA ARG A 579 -38.83 -1.90 -4.60
C ARG A 579 -37.50 -1.30 -5.06
N ASP A 580 -36.45 -2.10 -5.07
CA ASP A 580 -35.11 -1.63 -5.39
C ASP A 580 -34.88 -1.44 -6.89
N LEU A 581 -35.52 -2.27 -7.73
CA LEU A 581 -35.63 -2.06 -9.18
C LEU A 581 -36.36 -0.74 -9.49
N GLU A 582 -37.50 -0.49 -8.82
CA GLU A 582 -38.23 0.77 -8.97
C GLU A 582 -37.42 1.99 -8.49
N ALA A 583 -36.69 1.84 -7.37
CA ALA A 583 -35.82 2.90 -6.84
C ALA A 583 -34.63 3.19 -7.77
N ALA A 584 -34.02 2.16 -8.36
CA ALA A 584 -32.93 2.32 -9.31
C ALA A 584 -33.38 2.94 -10.64
N ALA A 585 -34.56 2.55 -11.14
CA ALA A 585 -35.19 3.17 -12.29
C ALA A 585 -35.47 4.66 -12.04
N LYS A 586 -35.96 5.03 -10.86
CA LYS A 586 -36.16 6.44 -10.45
C LYS A 586 -34.85 7.21 -10.29
N LYS A 587 -33.79 6.56 -9.80
CA LYS A 587 -32.48 7.20 -9.57
C LYS A 587 -31.82 7.60 -10.88
N GLY A 588 -31.85 6.70 -11.88
CA GLY A 588 -31.21 6.88 -13.16
C GLY A 588 -29.68 6.76 -13.10
N THR A 589 -29.09 6.40 -14.22
CA THR A 589 -27.64 6.37 -14.45
C THR A 589 -27.18 7.67 -15.12
N LYS A 590 -25.87 7.92 -15.14
CA LYS A 590 -25.29 9.04 -15.90
C LYS A 590 -25.70 9.04 -17.37
N LEU A 591 -25.83 7.85 -17.98
CA LEU A 591 -26.25 7.68 -19.37
C LEU A 591 -27.73 8.02 -19.56
N THR A 592 -28.62 7.44 -18.76
CA THR A 592 -30.07 7.71 -18.85
C THR A 592 -30.42 9.15 -18.50
N ARG A 593 -29.73 9.75 -17.52
CA ARG A 593 -29.85 11.18 -17.22
C ARG A 593 -29.25 12.08 -18.28
N TRP A 594 -28.29 11.61 -19.08
CA TRP A 594 -27.82 12.36 -20.24
C TRP A 594 -28.90 12.42 -21.33
N PHE A 595 -29.61 11.32 -21.59
CA PHE A 595 -30.76 11.35 -22.51
C PHE A 595 -31.85 12.32 -22.02
N GLN A 596 -32.20 12.28 -20.73
CA GLN A 596 -33.16 13.23 -20.15
C GLN A 596 -32.67 14.68 -20.19
N LEU A 597 -31.37 14.91 -19.97
CA LEU A 597 -30.77 16.23 -20.10
C LEU A 597 -30.93 16.76 -21.52
N ASN A 598 -30.69 15.95 -22.55
CA ASN A 598 -30.87 16.37 -23.95
C ASN A 598 -32.34 16.63 -24.31
N ALA A 599 -33.28 15.91 -23.71
CA ALA A 599 -34.70 16.20 -23.89
C ALA A 599 -35.05 17.62 -23.38
N ASN A 600 -34.50 18.01 -22.23
CA ASN A 600 -34.91 19.21 -21.50
C ASN A 600 -34.02 20.45 -21.72
N ASP A 601 -32.74 20.26 -22.07
CA ASP A 601 -31.75 21.34 -22.24
C ASP A 601 -31.18 21.33 -23.66
N VAL A 602 -31.57 22.34 -24.45
CA VAL A 602 -31.11 22.51 -25.84
C VAL A 602 -29.59 22.71 -25.90
N ASN A 603 -28.97 23.27 -24.86
CA ASN A 603 -27.52 23.47 -24.83
C ASN A 603 -26.76 22.14 -24.69
N ALA A 604 -27.31 21.19 -23.94
CA ALA A 604 -26.70 19.86 -23.77
C ALA A 604 -26.57 19.10 -25.10
N ARG A 605 -27.48 19.33 -26.04
CA ARG A 605 -27.51 18.74 -27.39
C ARG A 605 -26.29 19.08 -28.24
N LYS A 606 -25.51 20.09 -27.85
CA LYS A 606 -24.26 20.47 -28.54
C LYS A 606 -23.11 19.51 -28.25
N TYR A 607 -23.20 18.73 -27.18
CA TYR A 607 -22.11 17.95 -26.64
C TYR A 607 -22.29 16.45 -26.88
N LEU A 608 -21.19 15.74 -27.14
CA LEU A 608 -21.17 14.28 -27.09
C LEU A 608 -21.30 13.82 -25.63
N TYR A 609 -21.70 12.57 -25.40
CA TYR A 609 -21.78 12.05 -24.05
C TYR A 609 -20.44 12.14 -23.30
N CYS A 610 -19.31 11.93 -24.00
CA CYS A 610 -17.97 12.10 -23.45
C CYS A 610 -17.60 13.56 -23.14
N ASP A 611 -18.28 14.54 -23.71
CA ASP A 611 -17.98 15.95 -23.49
C ASP A 611 -18.77 16.55 -22.33
N ILE A 612 -19.86 15.90 -21.93
CA ILE A 612 -20.76 16.36 -20.86
C ILE A 612 -20.02 16.68 -19.57
N PRO A 613 -19.07 15.87 -19.07
CA PRO A 613 -18.37 16.19 -17.84
C PRO A 613 -17.59 17.52 -17.87
N TYR A 614 -17.24 18.04 -19.05
CA TYR A 614 -16.56 19.34 -19.19
C TYR A 614 -17.52 20.52 -19.04
N HIS A 615 -18.80 20.33 -19.36
CA HIS A 615 -19.82 21.38 -19.36
C HIS A 615 -20.86 21.23 -18.25
N TYR A 616 -20.99 20.03 -17.70
CA TYR A 616 -21.92 19.67 -16.64
C TYR A 616 -21.20 18.88 -15.55
N VAL A 617 -21.70 18.99 -14.32
CA VAL A 617 -21.25 18.24 -13.15
C VAL A 617 -22.35 17.29 -12.70
N TRP A 618 -21.96 16.07 -12.33
CA TRP A 618 -22.88 15.09 -11.77
C TRP A 618 -23.10 15.37 -10.29
N ARG A 619 -24.30 15.82 -9.91
CA ARG A 619 -24.70 16.07 -8.51
C ARG A 619 -26.09 15.56 -8.24
N SER A 620 -26.29 14.93 -7.09
CA SER A 620 -27.60 14.43 -6.64
C SER A 620 -28.33 13.59 -7.70
N ASN A 621 -27.60 12.73 -8.40
CA ASN A 621 -28.07 11.88 -9.51
C ASN A 621 -28.60 12.64 -10.75
N HIS A 622 -28.13 13.87 -10.99
CA HIS A 622 -28.50 14.67 -12.16
C HIS A 622 -27.27 15.40 -12.72
N TRP A 623 -27.33 15.73 -14.01
CA TRP A 623 -26.37 16.64 -14.65
C TRP A 623 -26.80 18.08 -14.44
N GLN A 624 -25.90 18.91 -13.92
CA GLN A 624 -26.12 20.34 -13.70
C GLN A 624 -25.04 21.14 -14.42
N PRO A 625 -25.35 22.32 -15.00
CA PRO A 625 -24.35 23.15 -15.65
C PRO A 625 -23.15 23.41 -14.74
N ARG A 626 -21.95 23.17 -15.27
CA ARG A 626 -20.69 23.34 -14.54
C ARG A 626 -20.33 24.82 -14.52
N LYS A 627 -20.04 25.34 -13.33
CA LYS A 627 -19.60 26.73 -13.15
C LYS A 627 -18.07 26.89 -13.22
N LEU A 628 -17.31 25.92 -12.70
CA LEU A 628 -15.84 25.96 -12.58
C LEU A 628 -15.19 24.58 -12.76
N GLY A 629 -13.90 24.56 -13.08
CA GLY A 629 -13.03 23.38 -13.03
C GLY A 629 -13.23 22.37 -14.16
N GLY A 630 -13.76 22.78 -15.32
CA GLY A 630 -13.92 21.90 -16.48
C GLY A 630 -12.57 21.47 -17.08
N ASP A 631 -11.55 22.32 -16.94
CA ASP A 631 -10.15 22.10 -17.32
C ASP A 631 -9.45 21.02 -16.49
N LYS A 632 -9.87 20.82 -15.23
CA LYS A 632 -9.34 19.77 -14.32
C LYS A 632 -10.13 18.46 -14.33
N VAL A 633 -11.00 18.28 -15.31
CA VAL A 633 -11.77 17.04 -15.51
C VAL A 633 -11.32 16.35 -16.80
N VAL A 634 -11.40 15.02 -16.79
CA VAL A 634 -11.23 14.16 -17.96
C VAL A 634 -12.34 13.14 -17.97
N ALA A 635 -13.07 13.00 -19.08
CA ALA A 635 -14.13 12.01 -19.20
C ALA A 635 -13.59 10.67 -19.70
N ARG A 636 -14.08 9.57 -19.14
CA ARG A 636 -13.75 8.21 -19.60
C ARG A 636 -14.99 7.33 -19.65
N MET A 637 -15.38 6.92 -20.85
CA MET A 637 -16.36 5.83 -21.00
C MET A 637 -15.74 4.48 -20.69
N TYR A 638 -16.50 3.61 -20.04
CA TYR A 638 -16.07 2.23 -19.81
C TYR A 638 -15.74 1.52 -21.13
N PHE A 639 -14.79 0.61 -21.05
CA PHE A 639 -14.48 -0.30 -22.16
C PHE A 639 -15.66 -1.24 -22.40
N VAL A 640 -15.99 -1.47 -23.67
CA VAL A 640 -17.00 -2.44 -24.09
C VAL A 640 -16.33 -3.44 -25.03
N ASN A 641 -16.52 -4.72 -24.76
CA ASN A 641 -15.95 -5.79 -25.56
C ASN A 641 -16.66 -5.86 -26.92
N LEU A 642 -15.91 -6.06 -28.00
CA LEU A 642 -16.44 -6.28 -29.36
C LEU A 642 -17.42 -7.46 -29.43
N LYS A 643 -17.30 -8.44 -28.52
CA LYS A 643 -18.25 -9.56 -28.41
C LYS A 643 -19.66 -9.12 -28.01
N ASP A 644 -19.79 -7.99 -27.33
CA ASP A 644 -21.07 -7.38 -26.97
C ASP A 644 -21.43 -6.33 -28.03
N MET A 645 -21.83 -6.81 -29.21
CA MET A 645 -21.97 -5.98 -30.42
C MET A 645 -22.95 -4.83 -30.24
N GLU A 646 -24.09 -5.04 -29.58
CA GLU A 646 -25.08 -3.97 -29.37
C GLU A 646 -24.54 -2.88 -28.45
N LYS A 647 -23.96 -3.25 -27.30
CA LYS A 647 -23.36 -2.28 -26.39
C LYS A 647 -22.15 -1.60 -27.04
N TYR A 648 -21.40 -2.31 -27.88
CA TYR A 648 -20.26 -1.76 -28.64
C TYR A 648 -20.73 -0.72 -29.66
N CYS A 649 -21.76 -1.03 -30.44
CA CYS A 649 -22.41 -0.09 -31.35
C CYS A 649 -22.97 1.13 -30.61
N LEU A 650 -23.62 0.94 -29.46
CA LEU A 650 -24.09 2.05 -28.63
C LEU A 650 -22.91 2.92 -28.17
N ARG A 651 -21.81 2.32 -27.72
CA ARG A 651 -20.61 3.07 -27.34
C ARG A 651 -20.05 3.90 -28.50
N LEU A 652 -20.02 3.35 -29.72
CA LEU A 652 -19.61 4.10 -30.91
C LEU A 652 -20.56 5.27 -31.17
N LEU A 653 -21.87 5.07 -31.08
CA LEU A 653 -22.84 6.16 -31.22
C LEU A 653 -22.60 7.26 -30.18
N LEU A 654 -22.38 6.90 -28.91
CA LEU A 654 -22.10 7.87 -27.84
C LEU A 654 -20.79 8.65 -28.03
N LEU A 655 -19.84 8.11 -28.81
CA LEU A 655 -18.58 8.76 -29.17
C LEU A 655 -18.70 9.70 -30.38
N HIS A 656 -19.69 9.49 -31.26
CA HIS A 656 -19.74 10.17 -32.57
C HIS A 656 -21.03 10.97 -32.80
N VAL A 657 -22.07 10.73 -32.02
CA VAL A 657 -23.39 11.35 -32.19
C VAL A 657 -23.70 12.23 -30.98
N ARG A 658 -23.93 13.52 -31.26
CA ARG A 658 -24.36 14.50 -30.25
C ARG A 658 -25.80 14.23 -29.82
N GLY A 659 -26.17 14.70 -28.64
CA GLY A 659 -27.52 14.52 -28.11
C GLY A 659 -28.61 15.03 -29.06
N LYS A 660 -29.64 14.22 -29.29
CA LYS A 660 -30.85 14.58 -30.06
C LYS A 660 -32.07 14.58 -29.13
N SER A 661 -33.12 15.30 -29.55
CA SER A 661 -34.40 15.40 -28.84
C SER A 661 -35.06 14.05 -28.64
#